data_AF-E5AAH5-F1
#
_entry.id   AF-E5AAH5-F1
#
_cell.length_a   1.000
_cell.length_b   1.000
_cell.length_c   1.000
_cell.angle_alpha   90.00
_cell.angle_beta   90.00
_cell.angle_gamma   90.00
#
_symmetry.space_group_name_H-M   'P 1'
#
loop_
_entity.id
_entity.type
_entity.pdbx_description
1 polymer ?
#
loop_
_entity_poly.entity_id
_entity_poly.type
_entity_poly.pdbx_seq_one_letter_code
_entity_poly.pdbx_strand_id
1 'polypeptide(L)'
;MCGTRYMTFTSTRDSCKGKGGKYRGKQYDGGPEKEMLVTGGTGLKLSYHVASLVTLVLAATDPPAQSRPKPPRTPHPQQRRLIACRTTRCPPRSADLPSAPMHPVASLIADNVVKHQQLFGPLLFAVLATVGNVHTPVLHSLFVTAISWVVIWVPLIFRVGIYSNSSTERRSTSWLAGAFLALSQIFDRAACDKQGIWVTKALLPLLVILISQHERYSKYVALPIHAGLDSLAVDTKAFPEQTSYSRSYPLLAALTVSASTVLALYTATTTLLLGLGSVFFAAVGFVLLESAVAGGTEGSRNDTEIVHGASVRRIPPSVTLKHQQLAVLRDVALIMAIGCGIATCAMEPDVSSTSITWEPVYSLYIMDWRDVHNYRILQRVLWTLPVHVLTNVLAFVLVVQQGVVNTSLLYLFVYLCAKLCFGVYLSSIWFTAIFGLSSLLFVAGSTSSTLLIEVRNSLRLRRFVLGVTVLSLLLLIVQQNFTVTQRYPTDVDSNMAISLPETPLGPVRIDLSKGHPAAQLIKAAEADFQRTLDRQSKTLAAAVQEYRRRNGIAPPPHFDKWYEFATRNGVVMIDEFDTVNQMLLPFWAVKPATLRSRVMRAIGHEENALIAIAIRHGAVENFEKGDEWQQQATIGMLKNFVQYLPDMDLGFNMHDEPRVVVPTNLLSAMIAKAKDEVLPRAAKNQAPRNAFSNRPADMNDGTRFMESTTTKFNRFAHQQTWTHSRLSCASDTQAQTFEDSAADNLTAYAADPLNYVYNITAFSDICNSPSLSSTFGFFERPNAFSITHELTPIFSQSKISSFQDILYPSPWYWAGKVGYDEDHDTNWDNKTNSLYWRGSTTGGFSRNGGWRRQHRQHLVRRLNAPDKAQILIPTTSPSSPQSPATSLHTVTEIDRQSLAHLIDVKFSHIGQCDPDDCAAQKEFFHVTERVDGQDAWYHKHLLDMDGNAFSGRFYSFLKSKSLTYKMAVFREWHAEWLRPWVHYIPLSLRADEGLDLVRWFAGEQRGKGGNGDSEGETKAREIARRSTEWHDRVLRNVDMEVWLFRLLLEYARVVDDAREEIGYLGP
;
A
#
# COMPACT_ATOMS: atom_id res chain seq x y z
N MET A 1 -12.76 -43.14 -54.90
CA MET A 1 -13.05 -44.56 -54.61
C MET A 1 -13.90 -44.63 -53.35
N CYS A 2 -14.93 -45.48 -53.38
CA CYS A 2 -16.08 -45.70 -52.46
C CYS A 2 -15.77 -45.62 -50.94
N GLY A 3 -16.67 -45.25 -50.01
CA GLY A 3 -18.12 -45.04 -50.01
C GLY A 3 -18.88 -46.05 -49.13
N THR A 4 -19.45 -45.62 -47.98
CA THR A 4 -20.63 -46.19 -47.25
C THR A 4 -20.94 -45.29 -46.04
N ARG A 5 -21.97 -44.40 -45.97
CA ARG A 5 -23.45 -44.50 -45.91
C ARG A 5 -24.06 -45.16 -44.67
N TYR A 6 -24.80 -44.36 -43.89
CA TYR A 6 -26.22 -44.53 -43.49
C TYR A 6 -26.81 -43.10 -43.32
N MET A 7 -27.61 -42.54 -44.26
CA MET A 7 -29.08 -42.63 -44.45
C MET A 7 -29.91 -42.11 -43.26
N THR A 8 -30.89 -41.21 -43.37
CA THR A 8 -31.46 -40.44 -44.50
C THR A 8 -32.40 -39.34 -43.98
N PHE A 9 -32.39 -38.16 -44.59
CA PHE A 9 -33.45 -37.14 -44.55
C PHE A 9 -34.50 -37.44 -45.64
N THR A 10 -35.76 -37.14 -45.37
CA THR A 10 -36.89 -37.23 -46.31
C THR A 10 -37.06 -35.97 -47.19
N SER A 11 -36.85 -36.18 -48.49
CA SER A 11 -37.46 -35.65 -49.73
C SER A 11 -38.44 -34.45 -49.76
N THR A 12 -38.05 -33.42 -50.54
CA THR A 12 -38.71 -32.74 -51.70
C THR A 12 -40.21 -32.35 -51.71
N ARG A 13 -40.55 -31.10 -52.11
CA ARG A 13 -40.99 -30.65 -53.47
C ARG A 13 -41.67 -29.25 -53.47
N ASP A 14 -41.14 -28.38 -54.34
CA ASP A 14 -41.76 -27.43 -55.30
C ASP A 14 -43.04 -26.58 -55.04
N SER A 15 -42.87 -25.29 -55.36
CA SER A 15 -43.72 -24.38 -56.18
C SER A 15 -44.82 -23.52 -55.51
N CYS A 16 -44.65 -22.19 -55.51
CA CYS A 16 -45.39 -21.25 -56.40
C CYS A 16 -45.30 -19.75 -55.99
N LYS A 17 -45.13 -18.91 -57.03
CA LYS A 17 -45.67 -17.55 -57.27
C LYS A 17 -45.15 -16.33 -56.49
N GLY A 18 -44.66 -15.36 -57.27
CA GLY A 18 -44.33 -14.00 -56.85
C GLY A 18 -45.42 -12.94 -57.03
N LYS A 19 -45.00 -11.69 -56.76
CA LYS A 19 -45.56 -10.33 -56.99
C LYS A 19 -45.19 -9.51 -55.73
N GLY A 20 -44.63 -8.30 -55.72
CA GLY A 20 -44.43 -7.21 -56.67
C GLY A 20 -44.67 -5.87 -55.94
N GLY A 21 -43.78 -4.88 -56.05
CA GLY A 21 -44.00 -3.47 -55.64
C GLY A 21 -42.92 -2.91 -54.70
N LYS A 22 -41.91 -2.15 -55.18
CA LYS A 22 -41.85 -0.71 -55.54
C LYS A 22 -41.74 0.30 -54.36
N TYR A 23 -40.51 0.82 -54.21
CA TYR A 23 -40.10 2.25 -54.18
C TYR A 23 -40.88 3.32 -53.39
N ARG A 24 -40.18 3.94 -52.43
CA ARG A 24 -39.87 5.39 -52.23
C ARG A 24 -39.42 5.56 -50.76
N GLY A 25 -38.34 6.23 -50.37
CA GLY A 25 -37.56 7.31 -50.99
C GLY A 25 -37.63 8.56 -50.10
N LYS A 26 -36.49 8.92 -49.48
CA LYS A 26 -36.01 10.27 -49.06
C LYS A 26 -34.84 10.05 -48.07
N GLN A 27 -33.55 10.05 -48.48
CA GLN A 27 -32.69 11.16 -48.97
C GLN A 27 -32.37 12.14 -47.80
N TYR A 28 -31.21 12.04 -47.15
CA TYR A 28 -29.83 12.46 -47.53
C TYR A 28 -29.64 13.98 -47.57
N ASP A 29 -28.61 14.42 -46.82
CA ASP A 29 -27.51 15.34 -47.19
C ASP A 29 -27.10 16.14 -45.94
N GLY A 30 -25.83 16.36 -45.62
CA GLY A 30 -24.54 16.12 -46.27
C GLY A 30 -23.48 16.81 -45.39
N GLY A 31 -22.24 16.29 -45.36
CA GLY A 31 -21.07 16.92 -44.72
C GLY A 31 -20.62 18.22 -45.45
N PRO A 32 -19.33 18.64 -45.44
CA PRO A 32 -18.08 18.03 -44.94
C PRO A 32 -17.25 19.00 -44.03
N GLU A 33 -16.35 18.53 -43.16
CA GLU A 33 -14.88 18.28 -43.35
C GLU A 33 -14.00 19.51 -43.68
N LYS A 34 -13.10 19.92 -42.75
CA LYS A 34 -11.61 19.99 -42.88
C LYS A 34 -10.87 21.06 -42.02
N GLU A 35 -9.87 20.55 -41.28
CA GLU A 35 -8.46 21.00 -41.13
C GLU A 35 -8.01 22.39 -40.55
N MET A 36 -7.24 22.29 -39.43
CA MET A 36 -5.85 22.77 -39.20
C MET A 36 -5.52 24.12 -38.48
N LEU A 37 -4.52 24.01 -37.56
CA LEU A 37 -3.46 24.95 -37.10
C LEU A 37 -3.68 26.01 -35.98
N VAL A 38 -3.06 25.72 -34.81
CA VAL A 38 -1.95 26.43 -34.09
C VAL A 38 -2.03 27.94 -33.69
N THR A 39 -1.61 28.18 -32.42
CA THR A 39 -1.04 29.38 -31.74
C THR A 39 -1.94 30.51 -31.17
N GLY A 40 -1.70 30.84 -29.89
CA GLY A 40 -1.50 32.23 -29.43
C GLY A 40 -2.43 32.80 -28.33
N GLY A 41 -1.87 33.08 -27.15
CA GLY A 41 -2.01 34.39 -26.47
C GLY A 41 -3.24 34.73 -25.60
N THR A 42 -3.03 34.67 -24.28
CA THR A 42 -3.43 35.62 -23.21
C THR A 42 -4.56 36.66 -23.41
N GLY A 43 -5.50 36.75 -22.45
CA GLY A 43 -6.25 38.00 -22.19
C GLY A 43 -7.50 37.90 -21.29
N LEU A 44 -7.36 38.31 -20.03
CA LEU A 44 -8.35 38.87 -19.08
C LEU A 44 -9.83 38.40 -19.11
N LYS A 45 -10.29 37.82 -17.99
CA LYS A 45 -11.61 38.11 -17.37
C LYS A 45 -11.55 37.81 -15.86
N LEU A 46 -11.03 38.75 -15.09
CA LEU A 46 -10.96 38.71 -13.63
C LEU A 46 -11.75 39.89 -13.07
N SER A 47 -13.09 39.77 -12.91
CA SER A 47 -13.88 40.71 -12.10
C SER A 47 -15.37 40.35 -11.95
N TYR A 48 -15.76 39.14 -11.52
CA TYR A 48 -17.19 38.92 -11.18
C TYR A 48 -17.51 37.99 -10.00
N HIS A 49 -16.54 37.29 -9.38
CA HIS A 49 -16.87 36.31 -8.33
C HIS A 49 -16.47 36.67 -6.89
N VAL A 50 -15.72 37.76 -6.66
CA VAL A 50 -15.30 38.14 -5.29
C VAL A 50 -16.37 38.96 -4.54
N ALA A 51 -17.31 39.61 -5.25
CA ALA A 51 -18.35 40.44 -4.62
C ALA A 51 -19.56 39.63 -4.11
N SER A 52 -19.84 38.44 -4.64
CA SER A 52 -21.07 37.69 -4.30
C SER A 52 -20.99 36.87 -3.01
N LEU A 53 -19.80 36.58 -2.47
CA LEU A 53 -19.68 35.76 -1.25
C LEU A 53 -19.65 36.58 0.05
N VAL A 54 -19.24 37.86 -0.02
CA VAL A 54 -19.22 38.77 1.15
C VAL A 54 -20.63 39.19 1.56
N THR A 55 -21.60 39.20 0.63
CA THR A 55 -22.99 39.55 0.91
C THR A 55 -23.78 38.40 1.55
N LEU A 56 -23.36 37.14 1.35
CA LEU A 56 -24.09 35.96 1.86
C LEU A 56 -23.84 35.68 3.36
N VAL A 57 -22.78 36.24 3.94
CA VAL A 57 -22.42 36.07 5.36
C VAL A 57 -23.06 37.15 6.25
N LEU A 58 -23.69 38.18 5.67
CA LEU A 58 -24.32 39.29 6.41
C LEU A 58 -25.86 39.28 6.39
N ALA A 59 -26.51 38.27 5.80
CA ALA A 59 -27.98 38.20 5.70
C ALA A 59 -28.52 36.88 6.26
N ALA A 60 -28.68 36.79 7.59
CA ALA A 60 -29.45 35.72 8.23
C ALA A 60 -30.02 36.18 9.60
N THR A 61 -30.85 37.21 9.59
CA THR A 61 -31.80 37.51 10.68
C THR A 61 -33.02 38.22 10.10
N ASP A 62 -34.06 37.47 9.73
CA ASP A 62 -35.47 37.74 10.10
C ASP A 62 -36.48 36.78 9.41
N PRO A 63 -37.67 36.54 10.02
CA PRO A 63 -38.50 35.35 9.82
C PRO A 63 -39.62 35.52 8.75
N PRO A 64 -40.34 34.44 8.34
CA PRO A 64 -41.27 34.51 7.22
C PRO A 64 -42.64 35.08 7.61
N ALA A 65 -43.20 35.91 6.72
CA ALA A 65 -44.57 36.43 6.82
C ALA A 65 -45.58 35.47 6.17
N GLN A 66 -46.64 35.13 6.91
CA GLN A 66 -47.87 34.52 6.40
C GLN A 66 -48.86 35.60 5.92
N SER A 67 -49.53 35.31 4.80
CA SER A 67 -50.61 36.08 4.18
C SER A 67 -51.92 36.03 4.96
N ARG A 68 -52.64 37.16 5.05
CA ARG A 68 -54.09 37.25 5.39
C ARG A 68 -54.92 37.58 4.15
N PRO A 69 -56.25 37.34 4.18
CA PRO A 69 -57.19 38.47 4.26
C PRO A 69 -58.30 38.36 5.34
N LYS A 70 -58.91 39.53 5.62
CA LYS A 70 -59.83 40.06 6.68
C LYS A 70 -61.32 39.55 6.65
N PRO A 71 -62.29 40.13 7.44
CA PRO A 71 -62.54 40.36 8.90
C PRO A 71 -64.00 39.88 9.28
N PRO A 72 -64.82 40.37 10.29
CA PRO A 72 -64.68 41.39 11.36
C PRO A 72 -65.31 41.08 12.76
N ARG A 73 -64.99 41.90 13.81
CA ARG A 73 -65.93 42.70 14.66
C ARG A 73 -65.26 43.27 15.94
N THR A 74 -65.73 44.46 16.31
CA THR A 74 -65.43 45.44 17.41
C THR A 74 -65.81 44.95 18.84
N PRO A 75 -65.66 45.72 19.97
CA PRO A 75 -65.27 47.14 20.16
C PRO A 75 -64.27 47.51 21.31
N HIS A 76 -63.86 48.79 21.26
CA HIS A 76 -63.27 49.76 22.22
C HIS A 76 -63.77 49.77 23.70
N PRO A 77 -63.27 50.61 24.67
CA PRO A 77 -62.64 51.95 24.49
C PRO A 77 -61.54 52.42 25.51
N GLN A 78 -61.05 53.67 25.27
CA GLN A 78 -60.64 54.71 26.25
C GLN A 78 -59.30 54.56 27.03
N GLN A 79 -58.48 55.59 27.32
CA GLN A 79 -58.46 57.05 27.08
C GLN A 79 -57.13 57.65 27.60
N ARG A 80 -56.59 58.69 26.90
CA ARG A 80 -56.02 60.00 27.38
C ARG A 80 -54.94 60.00 28.49
N ARG A 81 -53.96 60.93 28.61
CA ARG A 81 -53.56 62.25 28.04
C ARG A 81 -52.11 62.48 28.58
N LEU A 82 -51.12 63.03 27.84
CA LEU A 82 -50.78 64.48 27.69
C LEU A 82 -50.50 65.15 29.08
N ILE A 83 -49.38 65.82 29.41
CA ILE A 83 -48.71 66.97 28.75
C ILE A 83 -47.45 67.40 29.56
N ALA A 84 -46.37 67.78 28.83
CA ALA A 84 -45.43 68.94 28.98
C ALA A 84 -44.84 69.33 30.36
N CYS A 85 -43.72 70.06 30.53
CA CYS A 85 -42.56 70.51 29.76
C CYS A 85 -41.63 71.21 30.78
N ARG A 86 -40.36 71.40 30.39
CA ARG A 86 -39.42 72.47 30.79
C ARG A 86 -38.56 72.36 32.07
N THR A 87 -37.28 72.07 31.80
CA THR A 87 -36.05 72.87 32.09
C THR A 87 -35.66 73.20 33.54
N THR A 88 -34.56 72.61 34.07
CA THR A 88 -33.21 73.20 34.26
C THR A 88 -32.39 72.54 35.40
N ARG A 89 -31.08 72.36 35.14
CA ARG A 89 -29.89 72.21 36.04
C ARG A 89 -29.84 71.10 37.12
N CYS A 90 -28.79 70.27 37.04
CA CYS A 90 -28.28 69.46 38.16
C CYS A 90 -26.74 69.46 38.20
N PRO A 91 -26.14 69.49 39.41
CA PRO A 91 -25.02 68.61 39.79
C PRO A 91 -25.37 67.88 41.12
N PRO A 92 -24.45 67.15 41.80
CA PRO A 92 -24.10 65.76 41.53
C PRO A 92 -24.29 64.78 42.73
N ARG A 93 -24.09 63.47 42.45
CA ARG A 93 -23.79 62.31 43.33
C ARG A 93 -24.91 61.38 43.88
N SER A 94 -24.60 60.08 43.65
CA SER A 94 -24.77 58.84 44.45
C SER A 94 -26.16 58.24 44.74
N ALA A 95 -26.38 57.00 44.25
CA ALA A 95 -26.59 55.76 45.04
C ALA A 95 -27.44 54.71 44.26
N ASP A 96 -26.79 53.59 43.92
CA ASP A 96 -27.17 52.18 44.12
C ASP A 96 -28.52 51.52 43.68
N LEU A 97 -28.31 50.48 42.84
CA LEU A 97 -28.92 49.13 42.68
C LEU A 97 -30.30 48.93 41.98
N PRO A 98 -30.60 47.72 41.40
CA PRO A 98 -29.80 46.48 41.35
C PRO A 98 -29.60 45.84 39.94
N SER A 99 -28.48 45.10 39.77
CA SER A 99 -28.29 44.10 38.72
C SER A 99 -28.82 42.73 39.16
N ALA A 100 -29.43 42.00 38.22
CA ALA A 100 -29.99 40.66 38.44
C ALA A 100 -28.93 39.66 38.95
N PRO A 101 -29.31 38.70 39.82
CA PRO A 101 -28.36 37.75 40.40
C PRO A 101 -27.89 36.74 39.34
N MET A 102 -26.57 36.67 39.12
CA MET A 102 -25.95 35.50 38.51
C MET A 102 -26.15 34.30 39.45
N HIS A 103 -26.48 33.14 38.86
CA HIS A 103 -26.65 31.89 39.59
C HIS A 103 -25.36 31.58 40.40
N PRO A 104 -25.43 31.15 41.68
CA PRO A 104 -24.26 30.95 42.55
C PRO A 104 -23.19 30.02 41.97
N VAL A 105 -23.60 29.08 41.11
CA VAL A 105 -22.71 28.16 40.40
C VAL A 105 -21.91 28.86 39.30
N ALA A 106 -22.49 29.84 38.60
CA ALA A 106 -21.81 30.58 37.55
C ALA A 106 -20.79 31.57 38.12
N SER A 107 -21.05 32.19 39.28
CA SER A 107 -20.04 33.01 39.96
C SER A 107 -18.95 32.17 40.59
N LEU A 108 -19.26 30.98 41.14
CA LEU A 108 -18.26 30.05 41.66
C LEU A 108 -17.36 29.48 40.55
N ILE A 109 -17.93 29.18 39.38
CA ILE A 109 -17.17 28.77 38.18
C ILE A 109 -16.34 29.94 37.66
N ALA A 110 -16.89 31.15 37.56
CA ALA A 110 -16.15 32.32 37.12
C ALA A 110 -14.99 32.66 38.08
N ASP A 111 -15.22 32.62 39.39
CA ASP A 111 -14.19 32.81 40.40
C ASP A 111 -13.14 31.69 40.39
N ASN A 112 -13.54 30.42 40.20
CA ASN A 112 -12.58 29.31 40.03
C ASN A 112 -11.80 29.38 38.71
N VAL A 113 -12.42 29.84 37.61
CA VAL A 113 -11.75 30.02 36.30
C VAL A 113 -10.75 31.16 36.36
N VAL A 114 -11.07 32.26 37.07
CA VAL A 114 -10.11 33.36 37.32
C VAL A 114 -9.00 32.91 38.27
N LYS A 115 -9.32 32.13 39.31
CA LYS A 115 -8.36 31.58 40.29
C LYS A 115 -7.43 30.52 39.69
N HIS A 116 -7.86 29.80 38.65
CA HIS A 116 -7.08 28.77 37.94
C HIS A 116 -6.78 29.12 36.47
N GLN A 117 -6.81 30.41 36.11
CA GLN A 117 -6.66 30.89 34.73
C GLN A 117 -5.36 30.41 34.06
N GLN A 118 -4.31 30.21 34.85
CA GLN A 118 -2.99 29.72 34.41
C GLN A 118 -3.00 28.23 33.96
N LEU A 119 -4.00 27.44 34.37
CA LEU A 119 -4.15 26.02 34.01
C LEU A 119 -5.21 25.81 32.92
N PHE A 120 -6.29 26.61 32.95
CA PHE A 120 -7.42 26.45 32.03
C PHE A 120 -7.08 26.89 30.60
N GLY A 121 -6.32 27.99 30.44
CA GLY A 121 -5.91 28.51 29.12
C GLY A 121 -5.13 27.49 28.27
N PRO A 122 -4.03 26.90 28.78
CA PRO A 122 -3.27 25.88 28.07
C PRO A 122 -4.07 24.63 27.71
N LEU A 123 -4.96 24.17 28.62
CA LEU A 123 -5.81 22.99 28.38
C LEU A 123 -6.82 23.26 27.26
N LEU A 124 -7.49 24.41 27.30
CA LEU A 124 -8.45 24.81 26.27
C LEU A 124 -7.76 24.96 24.91
N PHE A 125 -6.57 25.58 24.87
CA PHE A 125 -5.75 25.65 23.66
C PHE A 125 -5.40 24.26 23.14
N ALA A 126 -4.93 23.35 23.99
CA ALA A 126 -4.53 22.01 23.57
C ALA A 126 -5.70 21.24 22.92
N VAL A 127 -6.90 21.32 23.51
CA VAL A 127 -8.11 20.68 22.96
C VAL A 127 -8.49 21.30 21.62
N LEU A 128 -8.63 22.63 21.54
CA LEU A 128 -9.07 23.32 20.32
C LEU A 128 -8.06 23.21 19.19
N ALA A 129 -6.77 23.32 19.47
CA ALA A 129 -5.73 23.16 18.47
C ALA A 129 -5.62 21.71 17.99
N THR A 130 -5.89 20.71 18.85
CA THR A 130 -6.00 19.31 18.43
C THR A 130 -7.18 19.12 17.48
N VAL A 131 -8.36 19.63 17.84
CA VAL A 131 -9.56 19.63 16.99
C VAL A 131 -9.28 20.34 15.67
N GLY A 132 -8.60 21.49 15.68
CA GLY A 132 -8.18 22.22 14.48
C GLY A 132 -7.26 21.37 13.59
N ASN A 133 -6.20 20.78 14.16
CA ASN A 133 -5.28 19.93 13.39
C ASN A 133 -5.96 18.67 12.83
N VAL A 134 -6.90 18.06 13.55
CA VAL A 134 -7.65 16.88 13.06
C VAL A 134 -8.65 17.29 11.98
N HIS A 135 -9.40 18.36 12.22
CA HIS A 135 -10.54 18.78 11.44
C HIS A 135 -10.29 20.03 10.59
N THR A 136 -9.09 20.33 10.10
CA THR A 136 -8.91 21.33 9.01
C THR A 136 -8.80 20.63 7.65
N PRO A 137 -9.48 21.09 6.58
CA PRO A 137 -9.36 20.48 5.26
C PRO A 137 -7.95 20.68 4.71
N VAL A 138 -7.35 19.62 4.16
CA VAL A 138 -5.95 19.64 3.69
C VAL A 138 -5.80 20.61 2.51
N LEU A 139 -6.76 20.61 1.59
CA LEU A 139 -6.68 21.40 0.37
C LEU A 139 -6.95 22.90 0.56
N HIS A 140 -7.60 23.29 1.68
CA HIS A 140 -8.07 24.65 1.95
C HIS A 140 -7.59 25.19 3.31
N SER A 141 -6.45 24.72 3.81
CA SER A 141 -5.93 25.13 5.12
C SER A 141 -5.46 26.58 5.13
N LEU A 142 -4.92 27.11 4.02
CA LEU A 142 -4.53 28.51 3.90
C LEU A 142 -5.76 29.42 3.86
N PHE A 143 -6.82 29.01 3.16
CA PHE A 143 -8.09 29.74 3.15
C PHE A 143 -8.66 29.89 4.57
N VAL A 144 -8.78 28.79 5.31
CA VAL A 144 -9.27 28.80 6.70
C VAL A 144 -8.39 29.67 7.59
N THR A 145 -7.07 29.59 7.41
CA THR A 145 -6.09 30.40 8.15
C THR A 145 -6.27 31.89 7.85
N ALA A 146 -6.33 32.29 6.58
CA ALA A 146 -6.48 33.67 6.15
C ALA A 146 -7.76 34.30 6.73
N ILE A 147 -8.91 33.62 6.60
CA ILE A 147 -10.19 34.11 7.12
C ILE A 147 -10.15 34.22 8.65
N SER A 148 -9.56 33.25 9.36
CA SER A 148 -9.45 33.32 10.83
C SER A 148 -8.67 34.54 11.31
N TRP A 149 -7.60 34.93 10.60
CA TRP A 149 -6.82 36.13 10.93
C TRP A 149 -7.54 37.42 10.53
N VAL A 150 -8.32 37.44 9.44
CA VAL A 150 -9.19 38.58 9.08
C VAL A 150 -10.22 38.85 10.19
N VAL A 151 -10.84 37.80 10.72
CA VAL A 151 -11.83 37.90 11.82
C VAL A 151 -11.20 38.49 13.09
N ILE A 152 -9.92 38.21 13.36
CA ILE A 152 -9.17 38.81 14.48
C ILE A 152 -8.79 40.26 14.16
N TRP A 153 -8.36 40.54 12.93
CA TRP A 153 -7.85 41.85 12.51
C TRP A 153 -8.93 42.93 12.51
N VAL A 154 -10.13 42.65 11.97
CA VAL A 154 -11.20 43.65 11.79
C VAL A 154 -11.58 44.34 13.12
N PRO A 155 -11.89 43.64 14.23
CA PRO A 155 -12.19 44.27 15.51
C PRO A 155 -11.01 45.04 16.12
N LEU A 156 -9.77 44.63 15.85
CA LEU A 156 -8.57 45.27 16.40
C LEU A 156 -8.30 46.64 15.75
N ILE A 157 -8.66 46.82 14.48
CA ILE A 157 -8.63 48.14 13.83
C ILE A 157 -9.54 49.13 14.56
N PHE A 158 -10.77 48.71 14.89
CA PHE A 158 -11.72 49.59 15.58
C PHE A 158 -11.30 49.91 17.01
N ARG A 159 -10.50 49.06 17.65
CA ARG A 159 -10.02 49.28 19.03
C ARG A 159 -8.71 50.05 19.14
N VAL A 160 -7.76 49.80 18.24
CA VAL A 160 -6.38 50.34 18.34
C VAL A 160 -6.04 51.28 17.17
N GLY A 161 -6.96 51.46 16.23
CA GLY A 161 -6.77 52.25 15.02
C GLY A 161 -6.03 51.49 13.91
N ILE A 162 -6.02 52.05 12.70
CA ILE A 162 -5.27 51.52 11.55
C ILE A 162 -3.76 51.76 11.75
N TYR A 163 -3.41 52.88 12.36
CA TYR A 163 -2.03 53.26 12.68
C TYR A 163 -1.86 53.26 14.20
N SER A 164 -0.93 52.45 14.70
CA SER A 164 -0.54 52.44 16.13
C SER A 164 0.59 53.44 16.34
N ASN A 165 0.58 54.17 17.47
CA ASN A 165 1.70 55.00 17.95
C ASN A 165 2.90 54.17 18.47
N SER A 166 3.08 52.93 17.98
CA SER A 166 4.24 52.08 18.29
C SER A 166 5.47 52.59 17.55
N SER A 167 6.65 52.45 18.14
CA SER A 167 7.93 52.75 17.46
C SER A 167 8.03 52.00 16.12
N THR A 168 8.63 52.64 15.12
CA THR A 168 8.83 52.08 13.76
C THR A 168 9.49 50.70 13.81
N GLU A 169 10.44 50.51 14.73
CA GLU A 169 11.12 49.23 14.96
C GLU A 169 10.17 48.13 15.41
N ARG A 170 9.31 48.39 16.40
CA ARG A 170 8.37 47.38 16.95
C ARG A 170 7.34 46.94 15.92
N ARG A 171 6.90 47.87 15.06
CA ARG A 171 6.01 47.57 13.94
C ARG A 171 6.70 46.69 12.90
N SER A 172 7.95 47.00 12.56
CA SER A 172 8.76 46.18 11.64
C SER A 172 8.94 44.76 12.17
N THR A 173 9.27 44.60 13.46
CA THR A 173 9.41 43.29 14.10
C THR A 173 8.08 42.52 14.11
N SER A 174 6.96 43.19 14.37
CA SER A 174 5.62 42.57 14.32
C SER A 174 5.24 42.10 12.91
N TRP A 175 5.62 42.87 11.88
CA TRP A 175 5.41 42.48 10.49
C TRP A 175 6.27 41.31 10.06
N LEU A 176 7.55 41.31 10.44
CA LEU A 176 8.46 40.19 10.21
C LEU A 176 7.95 38.92 10.90
N ALA A 177 7.50 39.02 12.17
CA ALA A 177 6.90 37.91 12.89
C ALA A 177 5.70 37.32 12.12
N GLY A 178 4.79 38.16 11.65
CA GLY A 178 3.65 37.73 10.82
C GLY A 178 4.08 37.11 9.48
N ALA A 179 5.10 37.65 8.82
CA ALA A 179 5.59 37.13 7.53
C ALA A 179 6.20 35.73 7.66
N PHE A 180 7.03 35.52 8.69
CA PHE A 180 7.63 34.22 8.98
C PHE A 180 6.58 33.17 9.38
N LEU A 181 5.60 33.56 10.21
CA LEU A 181 4.48 32.66 10.53
C LEU A 181 3.63 32.32 9.30
N ALA A 182 3.43 33.27 8.37
CA ALA A 182 2.71 33.00 7.12
C ALA A 182 3.48 32.04 6.21
N LEU A 183 4.80 32.23 6.08
CA LEU A 183 5.67 31.31 5.33
C LEU A 183 5.65 29.89 5.92
N SER A 184 5.57 29.75 7.24
CA SER A 184 5.41 28.43 7.87
C SER A 184 4.12 27.74 7.40
N GLN A 185 2.98 28.45 7.38
CA GLN A 185 1.70 27.90 6.92
C GLN A 185 1.73 27.57 5.41
N ILE A 186 2.41 28.39 4.61
CA ILE A 186 2.60 28.16 3.18
C ILE A 186 3.41 26.89 2.92
N PHE A 187 4.50 26.68 3.66
CA PHE A 187 5.33 25.48 3.55
C PHE A 187 4.59 24.24 4.05
N ASP A 188 3.78 24.37 5.11
CA ASP A 188 2.89 23.30 5.58
C ASP A 188 1.91 22.88 4.48
N ARG A 189 1.34 23.84 3.75
CA ARG A 189 0.42 23.56 2.64
C ARG A 189 1.14 23.00 1.42
N ALA A 190 2.32 23.54 1.08
CA ALA A 190 3.12 23.14 -0.09
C ALA A 190 3.54 21.67 -0.03
N ALA A 191 3.76 21.14 1.18
CA ALA A 191 4.16 19.76 1.38
C ALA A 191 3.13 18.75 0.87
N CYS A 192 1.85 19.14 0.72
CA CYS A 192 0.75 18.27 0.29
C CYS A 192 0.61 16.95 1.08
N ASP A 193 1.22 16.88 2.26
CA ASP A 193 1.23 15.74 3.16
C ASP A 193 1.09 16.25 4.60
N LYS A 194 -0.17 16.36 5.03
CA LYS A 194 -0.54 16.94 6.32
C LYS A 194 0.01 16.15 7.51
N GLN A 195 0.19 14.83 7.39
CA GLN A 195 0.69 14.00 8.49
C GLN A 195 2.21 13.86 8.46
N GLY A 196 2.80 13.71 7.27
CA GLY A 196 4.25 13.56 7.13
C GLY A 196 5.01 14.79 7.61
N ILE A 197 4.46 15.99 7.43
CA ILE A 197 5.10 17.21 7.90
C ILE A 197 5.17 17.32 9.44
N TRP A 198 4.38 16.56 10.20
CA TRP A 198 4.42 16.62 11.66
C TRP A 198 5.72 16.09 12.24
N VAL A 199 6.43 15.19 11.54
CA VAL A 199 7.74 14.68 11.96
C VAL A 199 8.71 15.83 12.22
N THR A 200 8.73 16.84 11.35
CA THR A 200 9.64 17.97 11.51
C THR A 200 9.22 18.89 12.65
N LYS A 201 7.92 18.95 12.99
CA LYS A 201 7.40 19.75 14.11
C LYS A 201 7.98 19.32 15.46
N ALA A 202 8.50 18.09 15.58
CA ALA A 202 9.25 17.64 16.76
C ALA A 202 10.49 18.51 17.07
N LEU A 203 11.04 19.19 16.06
CA LEU A 203 12.20 20.08 16.20
C LEU A 203 11.83 21.50 16.66
N LEU A 204 10.54 21.85 16.71
CA LEU A 204 10.10 23.22 16.98
C LEU A 204 10.61 23.77 18.32
N PRO A 205 10.45 23.08 19.48
CA PRO A 205 10.92 23.61 20.75
C PRO A 205 12.45 23.75 20.81
N LEU A 206 13.18 22.83 20.16
CA LEU A 206 14.63 22.88 20.06
C LEU A 206 15.09 24.12 19.29
N LEU A 207 14.50 24.38 18.11
CA LEU A 207 14.85 25.56 17.31
C LEU A 207 14.47 26.86 18.01
N VAL A 208 13.30 26.93 18.67
CA VAL A 208 12.89 28.10 19.44
C VAL A 208 13.91 28.42 20.54
N ILE A 209 14.35 27.42 21.30
CA ILE A 209 15.36 27.61 22.36
C ILE A 209 16.72 28.02 21.78
N LEU A 210 17.16 27.40 20.68
CA LEU A 210 18.43 27.73 20.04
C LEU A 210 18.43 29.17 19.51
N ILE A 211 17.33 29.58 18.85
CA ILE A 211 17.17 30.93 18.29
C ILE A 211 17.06 31.97 19.43
N SER A 212 16.28 31.69 20.48
CA SER A 212 16.13 32.61 21.62
C SER A 212 17.41 32.77 22.44
N GLN A 213 18.22 31.70 22.59
CA GLN A 213 19.53 31.79 23.25
C GLN A 213 20.57 32.57 22.44
N HIS A 214 20.44 32.53 21.11
CA HIS A 214 21.31 33.23 20.19
C HIS A 214 20.79 34.61 19.76
N GLU A 215 19.84 35.23 20.48
CA GLU A 215 19.30 36.57 20.18
C GLU A 215 20.35 37.72 20.13
N ARG A 216 21.64 37.45 20.38
CA ARG A 216 22.74 38.35 19.96
C ARG A 216 23.03 38.34 18.45
N TYR A 217 22.46 37.41 17.68
CA TYR A 217 22.61 37.28 16.22
C TYR A 217 21.47 37.93 15.42
N SER A 218 20.45 38.51 16.06
CA SER A 218 19.37 39.27 15.40
C SER A 218 19.88 40.51 14.62
N LYS A 219 21.13 40.93 14.82
CA LYS A 219 21.81 41.95 14.01
C LYS A 219 22.21 41.51 12.59
N TYR A 220 22.19 40.21 12.26
CA TYR A 220 22.72 39.70 10.98
C TYR A 220 21.68 39.08 10.04
N VAL A 221 20.41 38.90 10.46
CA VAL A 221 19.36 38.28 9.62
C VAL A 221 18.49 39.32 8.89
N ALA A 222 18.77 40.61 9.05
CA ALA A 222 18.19 41.65 8.20
C ALA A 222 18.86 41.63 6.81
N LEU A 223 18.13 41.18 5.79
CA LEU A 223 18.46 41.41 4.39
C LEU A 223 18.73 42.92 4.14
N PRO A 224 19.84 43.30 3.48
CA PRO A 224 20.25 44.70 3.39
C PRO A 224 19.45 45.44 2.32
N ILE A 225 18.65 46.44 2.72
CA ILE A 225 18.16 47.49 1.82
C ILE A 225 18.42 48.86 2.47
N HIS A 226 19.57 49.44 2.08
CA HIS A 226 19.94 50.86 1.97
C HIS A 226 20.16 51.74 3.23
N ALA A 227 21.47 51.91 3.54
CA ALA A 227 22.27 53.14 3.72
C ALA A 227 21.84 54.29 4.66
N GLY A 228 22.75 54.62 5.59
CA GLY A 228 22.88 55.90 6.29
C GLY A 228 23.97 55.84 7.38
N LEU A 229 25.18 56.30 7.08
CA LEU A 229 26.29 56.51 8.02
C LEU A 229 25.94 57.61 9.04
N ASP A 230 26.13 57.38 10.35
CA ASP A 230 27.06 58.17 11.20
C ASP A 230 26.98 57.81 12.71
N SER A 231 28.08 58.12 13.40
CA SER A 231 28.34 58.15 14.86
C SER A 231 28.66 56.85 15.62
N LEU A 232 29.97 56.56 15.63
CA LEU A 232 30.86 56.22 16.74
C LEU A 232 30.30 55.93 18.15
N ALA A 233 30.76 54.79 18.68
CA ALA A 233 31.31 54.50 20.02
C ALA A 233 30.55 54.99 21.28
N VAL A 234 30.26 54.06 22.21
CA VAL A 234 30.74 54.03 23.61
C VAL A 234 29.95 53.00 24.46
N ASP A 235 30.70 52.36 25.36
CA ASP A 235 30.35 51.65 26.60
C ASP A 235 29.69 50.26 26.60
N THR A 236 30.58 49.28 26.74
CA THR A 236 30.43 48.07 27.56
C THR A 236 29.99 48.40 28.99
N LYS A 237 28.75 48.09 29.38
CA LYS A 237 28.35 47.99 30.80
C LYS A 237 27.37 46.83 31.06
N ALA A 238 27.84 45.95 31.96
CA ALA A 238 27.12 45.07 32.89
C ALA A 238 25.93 44.23 32.36
N PHE A 239 26.19 42.93 32.20
CA PHE A 239 25.20 41.86 32.11
C PHE A 239 24.34 41.74 33.40
N PRO A 240 23.00 41.73 33.30
CA PRO A 240 22.14 41.11 34.30
C PRO A 240 21.73 39.71 33.83
N GLU A 241 22.05 38.70 34.66
CA GLU A 241 21.47 37.36 34.78
C GLU A 241 21.03 36.61 33.50
N GLN A 242 21.90 35.70 33.03
CA GLN A 242 21.53 34.57 32.16
C GLN A 242 20.36 33.78 32.78
N THR A 243 19.17 33.86 32.17
CA THR A 243 18.05 32.97 32.48
C THR A 243 18.46 31.52 32.20
N SER A 244 18.36 30.70 33.24
CA SER A 244 18.92 29.35 33.38
C SER A 244 18.26 28.27 32.48
N TYR A 245 18.38 28.37 31.16
CA TYR A 245 18.03 27.28 30.23
C TYR A 245 19.21 26.33 29.94
N SER A 246 20.43 26.72 30.31
CA SER A 246 21.70 26.03 30.03
C SER A 246 21.84 24.63 30.69
N ARG A 247 21.00 24.25 31.67
CA ARG A 247 21.19 23.03 32.48
C ARG A 247 20.29 21.82 32.15
N SER A 248 19.54 21.82 31.04
CA SER A 248 18.54 20.77 30.76
C SER A 248 18.60 20.12 29.37
N TYR A 249 19.76 20.09 28.70
CA TYR A 249 19.95 19.35 27.43
C TYR A 249 19.42 17.89 27.43
N PRO A 250 19.55 17.10 28.53
CA PRO A 250 18.99 15.75 28.57
C PRO A 250 17.46 15.69 28.46
N LEU A 251 16.74 16.65 29.05
CA LEU A 251 15.28 16.72 28.96
C LEU A 251 14.85 17.15 27.56
N LEU A 252 15.60 18.08 26.94
CA LEU A 252 15.34 18.51 25.58
C LEU A 252 15.55 17.38 24.56
N ALA A 253 16.58 16.56 24.76
CA ALA A 253 16.81 15.35 23.97
C ALA A 253 15.66 14.34 24.14
N ALA A 254 15.23 14.07 25.37
CA ALA A 254 14.11 13.16 25.64
C ALA A 254 12.79 13.65 25.00
N LEU A 255 12.50 14.95 25.07
CA LEU A 255 11.34 15.59 24.43
C LEU A 255 11.37 15.43 22.91
N THR A 256 12.51 15.73 22.28
CA THR A 256 12.66 15.65 20.82
C THR A 256 12.55 14.20 20.35
N VAL A 257 13.25 13.27 21.00
CA VAL A 257 13.24 11.84 20.62
C VAL A 257 11.86 11.21 20.82
N SER A 258 11.19 11.48 21.94
CA SER A 258 9.86 10.93 22.20
C SER A 258 8.84 11.46 21.19
N ALA A 259 8.85 12.76 20.90
CA ALA A 259 7.95 13.35 19.91
C ALA A 259 8.23 12.85 18.48
N SER A 260 9.51 12.78 18.08
CA SER A 260 9.90 12.23 16.78
C SER A 260 9.47 10.78 16.63
N THR A 261 9.54 9.97 17.69
CA THR A 261 9.12 8.56 17.65
C THR A 261 7.61 8.41 17.44
N VAL A 262 6.79 9.26 18.07
CA VAL A 262 5.33 9.23 17.89
C VAL A 262 4.90 9.77 16.52
N LEU A 263 5.60 10.81 16.04
CA LEU A 263 5.25 11.47 14.78
C LEU A 263 5.89 10.78 13.56
N ALA A 264 6.88 9.89 13.76
CA ALA A 264 7.59 9.17 12.71
C ALA A 264 6.64 8.47 11.72
N LEU A 265 6.83 8.80 10.45
CA LEU A 265 6.23 8.15 9.28
C LEU A 265 7.30 8.05 8.19
N TYR A 266 7.11 7.15 7.24
CA TYR A 266 7.86 7.19 5.98
C TYR A 266 7.41 8.42 5.19
N THR A 267 8.25 9.45 5.15
CA THR A 267 7.97 10.70 4.45
C THR A 267 8.90 10.86 3.25
N ALA A 268 8.36 11.36 2.14
CA ALA A 268 9.17 11.69 0.97
C ALA A 268 10.22 12.76 1.33
N THR A 269 11.38 12.72 0.69
CA THR A 269 12.48 13.68 0.93
C THR A 269 12.03 15.13 0.73
N THR A 270 11.10 15.38 -0.19
CA THR A 270 10.51 16.70 -0.46
C THR A 270 9.64 17.20 0.70
N THR A 271 8.78 16.35 1.27
CA THR A 271 7.97 16.64 2.47
C THR A 271 8.85 16.98 3.66
N LEU A 272 9.96 16.25 3.83
CA LEU A 272 10.93 16.52 4.89
C LEU A 272 11.58 17.91 4.72
N LEU A 273 12.01 18.25 3.50
CA LEU A 273 12.66 19.54 3.21
C LEU A 273 11.72 20.73 3.45
N LEU A 274 10.49 20.63 2.96
CA LEU A 274 9.44 21.64 3.18
C LEU A 274 9.04 21.71 4.65
N GLY A 275 8.97 20.56 5.32
CA GLY A 275 8.71 20.48 6.76
C GLY A 275 9.80 21.14 7.60
N LEU A 276 11.07 21.00 7.24
CA LEU A 276 12.19 21.66 7.92
C LEU A 276 12.10 23.19 7.72
N GLY A 277 11.82 23.65 6.49
CA GLY A 277 11.60 25.06 6.21
C GLY A 277 10.43 25.64 7.01
N SER A 278 9.30 24.92 7.07
CA SER A 278 8.14 25.33 7.85
C SER A 278 8.46 25.52 9.34
N VAL A 279 9.17 24.57 9.95
CA VAL A 279 9.50 24.60 11.38
C VAL A 279 10.49 25.70 11.70
N PHE A 280 11.47 25.93 10.82
CA PHE A 280 12.40 27.03 10.94
C PHE A 280 11.68 28.38 10.93
N PHE A 281 10.80 28.62 9.95
CA PHE A 281 10.04 29.86 9.88
C PHE A 281 9.08 30.05 11.06
N ALA A 282 8.44 28.97 11.53
CA ALA A 282 7.63 29.01 12.74
C ALA A 282 8.45 29.45 13.96
N ALA A 283 9.64 28.85 14.16
CA ALA A 283 10.50 29.15 15.29
C ALA A 283 10.97 30.62 15.28
N VAL A 284 11.44 31.10 14.12
CA VAL A 284 11.86 32.52 13.95
C VAL A 284 10.67 33.46 14.18
N GLY A 285 9.51 33.19 13.58
CA GLY A 285 8.33 34.02 13.72
C GLY A 285 7.83 34.12 15.16
N PHE A 286 7.88 33.00 15.90
CA PHE A 286 7.51 32.95 17.31
C PHE A 286 8.46 33.72 18.23
N VAL A 287 9.78 33.66 18.00
CA VAL A 287 10.77 34.44 18.76
C VAL A 287 10.56 35.93 18.48
N LEU A 288 10.45 36.34 17.21
CA LEU A 288 10.20 37.75 16.84
C LEU A 288 8.89 38.29 17.43
N LEU A 289 7.86 37.44 17.54
CA LEU A 289 6.61 37.79 18.20
C LEU A 289 6.81 38.08 19.70
N GLU A 290 7.59 37.26 20.40
CA GLU A 290 7.94 37.48 21.80
C GLU A 290 8.74 38.77 21.98
N SER A 291 9.76 39.03 21.15
CA SER A 291 10.56 40.26 21.17
C SER A 291 9.68 41.50 20.91
N ALA A 292 8.74 41.42 19.96
CA ALA A 292 7.79 42.50 19.67
C ALA A 292 6.80 42.76 20.82
N VAL A 293 6.44 41.75 21.61
CA VAL A 293 5.60 41.90 22.80
C VAL A 293 6.41 42.47 23.97
N ALA A 294 7.67 42.07 24.15
CA ALA A 294 8.53 42.41 25.28
C ALA A 294 9.22 43.79 25.21
N GLY A 295 9.45 44.36 24.02
CA GLY A 295 10.28 45.57 23.78
C GLY A 295 9.76 46.91 24.33
N GLY A 296 9.19 46.97 25.53
CA GLY A 296 8.68 48.18 26.19
C GLY A 296 9.42 48.63 27.45
N THR A 297 10.48 47.95 27.89
CA THR A 297 11.08 48.17 29.23
C THR A 297 12.46 48.84 29.29
N GLU A 298 13.15 49.13 28.18
CA GLU A 298 14.55 49.65 28.23
C GLU A 298 14.80 51.08 27.69
N GLY A 299 13.75 51.87 27.40
CA GLY A 299 13.91 53.18 26.75
C GLY A 299 13.49 54.42 27.55
N SER A 300 13.62 54.44 28.89
CA SER A 300 13.26 55.64 29.68
C SER A 300 14.30 55.94 30.76
N ARG A 301 15.53 56.21 30.34
CA ARG A 301 16.53 56.84 31.21
C ARG A 301 17.52 57.65 30.36
N ASN A 302 17.06 58.82 29.93
CA ASN A 302 17.80 60.03 29.54
C ASN A 302 16.99 60.77 28.48
N ASP A 303 16.17 61.73 28.91
CA ASP A 303 16.19 63.04 28.29
C ASP A 303 15.57 64.07 29.22
N THR A 304 16.35 65.13 29.39
CA THR A 304 16.16 66.32 30.19
C THR A 304 15.16 67.29 29.55
N GLU A 305 14.62 68.16 30.41
CA GLU A 305 13.67 69.28 30.22
C GLU A 305 13.66 70.02 28.86
N ILE A 306 12.46 70.45 28.41
CA ILE A 306 12.06 71.88 28.23
C ILE A 306 10.53 72.01 27.91
N VAL A 307 9.83 72.61 28.88
CA VAL A 307 8.67 73.55 28.90
C VAL A 307 7.85 73.86 27.61
N HIS A 308 6.54 73.51 27.57
CA HIS A 308 5.34 74.38 27.76
C HIS A 308 4.02 73.70 27.28
N GLY A 309 3.04 73.59 28.19
CA GLY A 309 1.62 73.86 27.92
C GLY A 309 0.77 72.89 27.06
N ALA A 310 0.34 71.75 27.61
CA ALA A 310 -1.02 71.21 27.43
C ALA A 310 -1.25 70.02 28.37
N SER A 311 -2.42 69.97 29.02
CA SER A 311 -2.84 68.89 29.93
C SER A 311 -2.96 67.55 29.19
N VAL A 312 -1.93 66.71 29.28
CA VAL A 312 -1.99 65.31 28.83
C VAL A 312 -2.48 64.45 29.99
N ARG A 313 -3.68 63.92 29.83
CA ARG A 313 -4.32 62.93 30.72
C ARG A 313 -3.39 61.72 30.84
N ARG A 314 -2.72 61.53 32.00
CA ARG A 314 -1.91 60.33 32.26
C ARG A 314 -2.81 59.09 32.21
N ILE A 315 -2.67 58.29 31.15
CA ILE A 315 -3.26 56.96 31.05
C ILE A 315 -2.47 56.04 32.01
N PRO A 316 -3.13 55.17 32.80
CA PRO A 316 -2.43 54.25 33.69
C PRO A 316 -1.43 53.36 32.91
N PRO A 317 -0.23 53.09 33.44
CA PRO A 317 0.79 52.28 32.74
C PRO A 317 0.31 50.87 32.36
N SER A 318 -0.70 50.34 33.04
CA SER A 318 -1.34 49.06 32.71
C SER A 318 -2.26 49.11 31.48
N VAL A 319 -2.77 50.30 31.11
CA VAL A 319 -3.65 50.51 29.94
C VAL A 319 -2.83 50.74 28.67
N THR A 320 -1.66 51.37 28.77
CA THR A 320 -0.72 51.56 27.65
C THR A 320 -0.07 50.25 27.21
N LEU A 321 0.33 49.38 28.15
CA LEU A 321 0.89 48.06 27.81
C LEU A 321 -0.10 47.15 27.08
N LYS A 322 -1.37 47.12 27.54
CA LYS A 322 -2.44 46.35 26.88
C LYS A 322 -2.76 46.90 25.48
N HIS A 323 -2.75 48.22 25.29
CA HIS A 323 -2.92 48.82 23.97
C HIS A 323 -1.78 48.44 23.01
N GLN A 324 -0.54 48.42 23.51
CA GLN A 324 0.62 48.01 22.71
C GLN A 324 0.59 46.53 22.32
N GLN A 325 0.20 45.64 23.23
CA GLN A 325 0.04 44.21 22.92
C GLN A 325 -1.05 43.96 21.86
N LEU A 326 -2.17 44.69 21.94
CA LEU A 326 -3.22 44.62 20.92
C LEU A 326 -2.78 45.18 19.56
N ALA A 327 -1.88 46.17 19.54
CA ALA A 327 -1.28 46.67 18.31
C ALA A 327 -0.38 45.63 17.62
N VAL A 328 0.43 44.90 18.39
CA VAL A 328 1.27 43.79 17.88
C VAL A 328 0.40 42.69 17.28
N LEU A 329 -0.66 42.28 17.98
CA LEU A 329 -1.60 41.26 17.48
C LEU A 329 -2.30 41.72 16.19
N ARG A 330 -2.69 43.00 16.09
CA ARG A 330 -3.27 43.59 14.87
C ARG A 330 -2.30 43.47 13.69
N ASP A 331 -1.04 43.85 13.91
CA ASP A 331 -0.04 43.90 12.86
C ASP A 331 0.34 42.49 12.36
N VAL A 332 0.46 41.52 13.26
CA VAL A 332 0.68 40.11 12.91
C VAL A 332 -0.54 39.54 12.17
N ALA A 333 -1.75 39.82 12.65
CA ALA A 333 -2.99 39.36 12.02
C ALA A 333 -3.15 39.87 10.59
N LEU A 334 -2.78 41.14 10.33
CA LEU A 334 -2.79 41.72 8.99
C LEU A 334 -1.86 40.97 8.03
N ILE A 335 -0.60 40.75 8.44
CA ILE A 335 0.39 40.11 7.58
C ILE A 335 0.06 38.63 7.36
N MET A 336 -0.42 37.92 8.39
CA MET A 336 -0.91 36.55 8.24
C MET A 336 -2.07 36.45 7.25
N ALA A 337 -3.06 37.35 7.36
CA ALA A 337 -4.22 37.39 6.49
C ALA A 337 -3.83 37.66 5.03
N ILE A 338 -2.93 38.62 4.77
CA ILE A 338 -2.46 38.95 3.42
C ILE A 338 -1.60 37.81 2.86
N GLY A 339 -0.61 37.32 3.61
CA GLY A 339 0.31 36.28 3.15
C GLY A 339 -0.40 34.98 2.83
N CYS A 340 -1.24 34.48 3.75
CA CYS A 340 -2.02 33.26 3.52
C CYS A 340 -3.11 33.48 2.46
N GLY A 341 -3.70 34.68 2.37
CA GLY A 341 -4.72 35.00 1.37
C GLY A 341 -4.18 35.01 -0.06
N ILE A 342 -3.01 35.62 -0.29
CA ILE A 342 -2.33 35.58 -1.59
C ILE A 342 -1.96 34.14 -1.96
N ALA A 343 -1.40 33.39 -1.00
CA ALA A 343 -1.03 32.00 -1.22
C ALA A 343 -2.24 31.10 -1.48
N THR A 344 -3.39 31.37 -0.86
CA THR A 344 -4.66 30.68 -1.15
C THR A 344 -5.00 30.78 -2.64
N CYS A 345 -4.96 32.00 -3.21
CA CYS A 345 -5.25 32.22 -4.62
C CYS A 345 -4.24 31.57 -5.58
N ALA A 346 -3.00 31.34 -5.12
CA ALA A 346 -1.92 30.79 -5.95
C ALA A 346 -1.77 29.27 -5.83
N MET A 347 -2.09 28.69 -4.67
CA MET A 347 -1.75 27.30 -4.31
C MET A 347 -2.96 26.42 -4.01
N GLU A 348 -4.12 27.01 -3.66
CA GLU A 348 -5.32 26.24 -3.35
C GLU A 348 -6.29 26.27 -4.54
N PRO A 349 -6.95 25.13 -4.85
CA PRO A 349 -7.94 25.08 -5.91
C PRO A 349 -9.15 25.98 -5.59
N ASP A 350 -9.94 26.33 -6.61
CA ASP A 350 -11.17 27.11 -6.43
C ASP A 350 -12.03 26.52 -5.30
N VAL A 351 -12.56 27.38 -4.43
CA VAL A 351 -13.40 27.00 -3.29
C VAL A 351 -14.81 26.64 -3.78
N SER A 352 -14.92 25.53 -4.49
CA SER A 352 -16.18 24.92 -4.90
C SER A 352 -16.57 23.84 -3.89
N SER A 353 -17.88 23.59 -3.70
CA SER A 353 -18.34 22.53 -2.80
C SER A 353 -17.78 21.14 -3.16
N THR A 354 -17.41 20.94 -4.43
CA THR A 354 -16.88 19.69 -4.99
C THR A 354 -15.36 19.51 -4.86
N SER A 355 -14.61 20.57 -4.54
CA SER A 355 -13.13 20.55 -4.46
C SER A 355 -12.58 20.46 -3.03
N ILE A 356 -13.41 20.71 -2.02
CA ILE A 356 -13.00 20.64 -0.61
C ILE A 356 -12.97 19.18 -0.15
N THR A 357 -11.81 18.54 -0.22
CA THR A 357 -11.61 17.15 0.24
C THR A 357 -11.07 17.06 1.66
N TRP A 358 -11.43 15.98 2.34
CA TRP A 358 -11.05 15.67 3.72
C TRP A 358 -10.48 14.24 3.79
N GLU A 359 -9.26 14.09 4.27
CA GLU A 359 -8.61 12.78 4.50
C GLU A 359 -7.98 12.83 5.90
N PRO A 360 -8.17 11.85 6.83
CA PRO A 360 -8.35 10.40 6.65
C PRO A 360 -9.50 9.76 7.48
N VAL A 361 -10.47 10.51 8.01
CA VAL A 361 -11.55 9.94 8.86
C VAL A 361 -12.66 9.23 8.05
N TYR A 362 -12.68 9.42 6.73
CA TYR A 362 -13.78 8.97 5.88
C TYR A 362 -13.58 7.62 5.17
N SER A 363 -12.42 6.97 5.33
CA SER A 363 -12.21 5.60 4.81
C SER A 363 -13.07 4.53 5.51
N LEU A 364 -13.79 4.90 6.57
CA LEU A 364 -14.59 3.99 7.40
C LEU A 364 -16.11 3.97 7.12
N TYR A 365 -16.62 4.78 6.18
CA TYR A 365 -18.06 4.85 5.91
C TYR A 365 -18.38 4.60 4.43
N ILE A 366 -18.82 3.38 4.12
CA ILE A 366 -19.35 2.97 2.82
C ILE A 366 -20.83 3.34 2.79
N MET A 367 -21.26 4.42 2.12
CA MET A 367 -22.58 4.60 1.46
C MET A 367 -22.61 5.89 0.60
N ASP A 368 -23.45 5.87 -0.43
CA ASP A 368 -23.63 6.82 -1.55
C ASP A 368 -24.23 8.19 -1.13
N TRP A 369 -23.49 9.32 -1.21
CA TRP A 369 -23.93 10.63 -0.66
C TRP A 369 -23.29 11.91 -1.26
N ARG A 370 -23.27 12.12 -2.58
CA ARG A 370 -22.62 13.33 -3.15
C ARG A 370 -23.17 14.67 -2.63
N ASP A 371 -24.48 14.76 -2.37
CA ASP A 371 -25.12 16.02 -1.94
C ASP A 371 -25.08 16.28 -0.42
N VAL A 372 -25.20 15.24 0.41
CA VAL A 372 -25.02 15.36 1.88
C VAL A 372 -23.55 15.52 2.23
N HIS A 373 -22.64 14.99 1.42
CA HIS A 373 -21.20 15.21 1.56
C HIS A 373 -20.86 16.69 1.39
N ASN A 374 -21.33 17.34 0.32
CA ASN A 374 -21.08 18.76 0.05
C ASN A 374 -21.64 19.68 1.16
N TYR A 375 -22.85 19.41 1.65
CA TYR A 375 -23.44 20.17 2.76
C TYR A 375 -22.66 20.01 4.08
N ARG A 376 -22.28 18.78 4.43
CA ARG A 376 -21.47 18.50 5.64
C ARG A 376 -20.07 19.08 5.56
N ILE A 377 -19.49 19.14 4.37
CA ILE A 377 -18.19 19.79 4.14
C ILE A 377 -18.28 21.29 4.42
N LEU A 378 -19.29 21.98 3.86
CA LEU A 378 -19.49 23.40 4.11
C LEU A 378 -19.75 23.69 5.60
N GLN A 379 -20.58 22.85 6.24
CA GLN A 379 -20.83 22.93 7.68
C GLN A 379 -19.56 22.76 8.52
N ARG A 380 -18.65 21.85 8.12
CA ARG A 380 -17.37 21.64 8.81
C ARG A 380 -16.42 22.82 8.63
N VAL A 381 -16.31 23.38 7.42
CA VAL A 381 -15.50 24.60 7.21
C VAL A 381 -16.01 25.74 8.10
N LEU A 382 -17.33 25.97 8.11
CA LEU A 382 -17.95 26.99 8.97
C LEU A 382 -17.71 26.74 10.47
N TRP A 383 -17.70 25.49 10.92
CA TRP A 383 -17.40 25.14 12.31
C TRP A 383 -15.91 25.28 12.66
N THR A 384 -15.00 25.06 11.71
CA THR A 384 -13.55 25.13 11.97
C THR A 384 -13.01 26.55 12.07
N LEU A 385 -13.64 27.52 11.41
CA LEU A 385 -13.28 28.93 11.49
C LEU A 385 -13.26 29.48 12.93
N PRO A 386 -14.33 29.36 13.75
CA PRO A 386 -14.29 29.84 15.13
C PRO A 386 -13.27 29.08 15.99
N VAL A 387 -13.00 27.80 15.70
CA VAL A 387 -11.95 27.02 16.39
C VAL A 387 -10.58 27.64 16.12
N HIS A 388 -10.25 27.95 14.86
CA HIS A 388 -8.98 28.60 14.50
C HIS A 388 -8.83 30.01 15.07
N VAL A 389 -9.90 30.81 15.04
CA VAL A 389 -9.90 32.15 15.66
C VAL A 389 -9.54 32.04 17.15
N LEU A 390 -10.19 31.12 17.87
CA LEU A 390 -9.96 30.94 19.29
C LEU A 390 -8.56 30.39 19.58
N THR A 391 -8.08 29.43 18.78
CA THR A 391 -6.72 28.88 18.87
C THR A 391 -5.65 29.96 18.64
N ASN A 392 -5.81 30.83 17.63
CA ASN A 392 -4.85 31.90 17.33
C ASN A 392 -4.80 32.95 18.44
N VAL A 393 -5.96 33.35 18.98
CA VAL A 393 -6.02 34.28 20.11
C VAL A 393 -5.39 33.66 21.37
N LEU A 394 -5.71 32.40 21.67
CA LEU A 394 -5.13 31.69 22.80
C LEU A 394 -3.61 31.52 22.64
N ALA A 395 -3.12 31.21 21.44
CA ALA A 395 -1.69 31.13 21.16
C ALA A 395 -0.97 32.45 21.47
N PHE A 396 -1.53 33.58 21.04
CA PHE A 396 -0.97 34.90 21.35
C PHE A 396 -0.97 35.17 22.86
N VAL A 397 -2.07 34.87 23.55
CA VAL A 397 -2.17 35.04 25.01
C VAL A 397 -1.14 34.16 25.73
N LEU A 398 -0.94 32.92 25.29
CA LEU A 398 0.05 32.01 25.86
C LEU A 398 1.48 32.50 25.65
N VAL A 399 1.81 33.04 24.47
CA VAL A 399 3.12 33.67 24.22
C VAL A 399 3.34 34.85 25.18
N VAL A 400 2.33 35.70 25.37
CA VAL A 400 2.42 36.86 26.27
C VAL A 400 2.53 36.45 27.75
N GLN A 401 1.84 35.38 28.17
CA GLN A 401 1.76 34.99 29.58
C GLN A 401 2.85 34.02 30.02
N GLN A 402 3.22 33.06 29.16
CA GLN A 402 4.04 31.91 29.51
C GLN A 402 5.34 31.86 28.69
N GLY A 403 5.53 32.79 27.76
CA GLY A 403 6.69 32.84 26.87
C GLY A 403 6.62 31.84 25.71
N VAL A 404 7.52 32.03 24.76
CA VAL A 404 7.54 31.29 23.49
C VAL A 404 7.91 29.82 23.66
N VAL A 405 8.82 29.52 24.58
CA VAL A 405 9.33 28.17 24.82
C VAL A 405 8.22 27.25 25.33
N ASN A 406 7.46 27.69 26.34
CA ASN A 406 6.34 26.93 26.89
C ASN A 406 5.23 26.74 25.86
N THR A 407 4.96 27.77 25.05
CA THR A 407 3.98 27.69 23.97
C THR A 407 4.39 26.69 22.89
N SER A 408 5.68 26.64 22.53
CA SER A 408 6.20 25.69 21.54
C SER A 408 6.08 24.22 21.98
N LEU A 409 6.32 23.94 23.27
CA LEU A 409 6.12 22.61 23.85
C LEU A 409 4.65 22.18 23.82
N LEU A 410 3.75 23.12 24.07
CA LEU A 410 2.31 22.88 24.01
C LEU A 410 1.82 22.64 22.58
N TYR A 411 2.34 23.38 21.59
CA TYR A 411 2.09 23.10 20.17
C TYR A 411 2.56 21.70 19.77
N LEU A 412 3.72 21.27 20.25
CA LEU A 412 4.20 19.91 19.97
C LEU A 412 3.30 18.85 20.62
N PHE A 413 2.85 19.06 21.86
CA PHE A 413 1.86 18.19 22.52
C PHE A 413 0.56 18.07 21.72
N VAL A 414 0.07 19.17 21.14
CA VAL A 414 -1.11 19.18 20.27
C VAL A 414 -0.93 18.25 19.07
N TYR A 415 0.23 18.26 18.41
CA TYR A 415 0.50 17.34 17.28
C TYR A 415 0.50 15.87 17.73
N LEU A 416 1.02 15.57 18.93
CA LEU A 416 0.98 14.21 19.50
C LEU A 416 -0.46 13.76 19.77
N CYS A 417 -1.29 14.63 20.38
CA CYS A 417 -2.71 14.35 20.60
C CYS A 417 -3.49 14.19 19.29
N ALA A 418 -3.20 15.03 18.29
CA ALA A 418 -3.81 14.92 16.96
C ALA A 418 -3.43 13.59 16.29
N LYS A 419 -2.17 13.15 16.42
CA LYS A 419 -1.70 11.86 15.93
C LYS A 419 -2.45 10.69 16.57
N LEU A 420 -2.67 10.73 17.89
CA LEU A 420 -3.44 9.70 18.61
C LEU A 420 -4.89 9.60 18.12
N CYS A 421 -5.48 10.69 17.61
CA CYS A 421 -6.83 10.64 17.00
C CYS A 421 -6.86 9.91 15.66
N PHE A 422 -5.72 9.80 14.97
CA PHE A 422 -5.60 9.09 13.68
C PHE A 422 -5.15 7.64 13.81
N GLY A 423 -4.60 7.24 14.97
CA GLY A 423 -4.24 5.85 15.27
C GLY A 423 -3.73 5.71 16.70
N VAL A 424 -4.28 4.75 17.45
CA VAL A 424 -3.94 4.53 18.85
C VAL A 424 -3.05 3.29 18.96
N TYR A 425 -1.73 3.52 19.00
CA TYR A 425 -0.76 2.47 19.29
C TYR A 425 -0.30 2.57 20.74
N LEU A 426 -0.04 1.42 21.38
CA LEU A 426 0.45 1.39 22.77
C LEU A 426 1.76 2.17 22.92
N SER A 427 2.66 2.06 21.92
CA SER A 427 3.89 2.85 21.83
C SER A 427 3.61 4.35 21.71
N SER A 428 2.65 4.76 20.87
CA SER A 428 2.27 6.17 20.71
C SER A 428 1.72 6.76 22.01
N ILE A 429 0.89 6.02 22.75
CA ILE A 429 0.40 6.45 24.07
C ILE A 429 1.57 6.57 25.05
N TRP A 430 2.45 5.56 25.09
CA TRP A 430 3.59 5.51 26.00
C TRP A 430 4.58 6.66 25.78
N PHE A 431 5.01 6.89 24.54
CA PHE A 431 5.92 8.00 24.23
C PHE A 431 5.27 9.37 24.36
N THR A 432 3.94 9.49 24.17
CA THR A 432 3.20 10.73 24.48
C THR A 432 3.16 11.01 25.99
N ALA A 433 3.02 9.97 26.83
CA ALA A 433 3.10 10.10 28.28
C ALA A 433 4.51 10.49 28.75
N ILE A 434 5.55 9.89 28.16
CA ILE A 434 6.95 10.27 28.41
C ILE A 434 7.19 11.73 28.03
N PHE A 435 6.69 12.17 26.86
CA PHE A 435 6.77 13.56 26.43
C PHE A 435 6.08 14.50 27.43
N GLY A 436 4.85 14.19 27.84
CA GLY A 436 4.07 14.99 28.80
C GLY A 436 4.80 15.15 30.14
N LEU A 437 5.33 14.05 30.70
CA LEU A 437 6.09 14.08 31.95
C LEU A 437 7.40 14.86 31.81
N SER A 438 8.11 14.70 30.69
CA SER A 438 9.34 15.43 30.40
C SER A 438 9.09 16.93 30.24
N SER A 439 7.98 17.31 29.61
CA SER A 439 7.58 18.71 29.41
C SER A 439 7.23 19.38 30.73
N LEU A 440 6.47 18.69 31.59
CA LEU A 440 6.16 19.18 32.94
C LEU A 440 7.43 19.40 33.78
N LEU A 441 8.39 18.48 33.72
CA LEU A 441 9.67 18.62 34.42
C LEU A 441 10.56 19.73 33.85
N PHE A 442 10.47 19.99 32.54
CA PHE A 442 11.19 21.08 31.88
C PHE A 442 10.63 22.45 32.30
N VAL A 443 9.30 22.61 32.30
CA VAL A 443 8.62 23.85 32.72
C VAL A 443 8.75 24.08 34.22
N ALA A 444 8.63 23.04 35.06
CA ALA A 444 8.80 23.16 36.51
C ALA A 444 10.20 23.66 36.93
N GLY A 445 11.22 23.47 36.08
CA GLY A 445 12.56 24.02 36.30
C GLY A 445 12.65 25.55 36.14
N SER A 446 11.65 26.18 35.53
CA SER A 446 11.62 27.62 35.21
C SER A 446 10.75 28.47 36.15
N THR A 447 9.91 27.85 36.98
CA THR A 447 8.95 28.51 37.89
C THR A 447 9.39 28.49 39.37
N SER A 448 9.22 29.61 40.09
CA SER A 448 9.66 29.82 41.48
C SER A 448 8.68 29.36 42.58
N SER A 449 7.85 28.34 42.36
CA SER A 449 6.87 27.89 43.37
C SER A 449 7.47 26.89 44.38
N THR A 450 7.22 27.10 45.67
CA THR A 450 7.82 26.40 46.83
C THR A 450 7.61 24.88 46.86
N LEU A 451 6.50 24.35 46.31
CA LEU A 451 6.22 22.90 46.25
C LEU A 451 6.99 22.18 45.13
N LEU A 452 7.43 22.91 44.10
CA LEU A 452 8.25 22.38 43.00
C LEU A 452 9.77 22.49 43.27
N ILE A 453 10.19 23.13 44.37
CA ILE A 453 11.61 23.28 44.75
C ILE A 453 12.24 21.92 45.09
N GLU A 454 11.46 20.96 45.60
CA GLU A 454 11.95 19.61 45.93
C GLU A 454 12.20 18.76 44.66
N VAL A 455 11.38 18.95 43.61
CA VAL A 455 11.56 18.34 42.28
C VAL A 455 12.70 19.01 41.50
N ARG A 456 12.93 20.32 41.72
CA ARG A 456 13.91 21.16 41.03
C ARG A 456 15.34 20.63 41.09
N ASN A 457 15.70 19.90 42.14
CA ASN A 457 17.07 19.42 42.40
C ASN A 457 17.29 17.91 42.18
N SER A 458 16.28 17.15 41.76
CA SER A 458 16.45 15.70 41.54
C SER A 458 17.13 15.41 40.20
N LEU A 459 18.47 15.52 40.16
CA LEU A 459 19.30 15.01 39.07
C LEU A 459 19.01 13.51 38.79
N ARG A 460 18.59 12.76 39.82
CA ARG A 460 18.21 11.35 39.72
C ARG A 460 16.95 11.16 38.86
N LEU A 461 15.91 11.97 39.06
CA LEU A 461 14.67 11.87 38.29
C LEU A 461 14.87 12.24 36.82
N ARG A 462 15.69 13.26 36.53
CA ARG A 462 16.01 13.65 35.15
C ARG A 462 16.79 12.56 34.40
N ARG A 463 17.76 11.93 35.05
CA ARG A 463 18.50 10.77 34.50
C ARG A 463 17.61 9.54 34.34
N PHE A 464 16.67 9.33 35.25
CA PHE A 464 15.70 8.24 35.16
C PHE A 464 14.79 8.39 33.94
N VAL A 465 14.22 9.57 33.69
CA VAL A 465 13.37 9.82 32.51
C VAL A 465 14.16 9.62 31.21
N LEU A 466 15.41 10.09 31.14
CA LEU A 466 16.28 9.83 29.98
C LEU A 466 16.55 8.32 29.80
N GLY A 467 16.88 7.62 30.89
CA GLY A 467 17.11 6.17 30.88
C GLY A 467 15.89 5.38 30.40
N VAL A 468 14.69 5.73 30.87
CA VAL A 468 13.42 5.14 30.42
C VAL A 468 13.17 5.42 28.94
N THR A 469 13.46 6.64 28.47
CA THR A 469 13.29 7.01 27.06
C THR A 469 14.22 6.20 26.15
N VAL A 470 15.51 6.09 26.52
CA VAL A 470 16.51 5.31 25.76
C VAL A 470 16.17 3.83 25.77
N LEU A 471 15.81 3.27 26.93
CA LEU A 471 15.40 1.87 27.03
C LEU A 471 14.14 1.59 26.21
N SER A 472 13.14 2.48 26.25
CA SER A 472 11.92 2.34 25.46
C SER A 472 12.21 2.41 23.95
N LEU A 473 13.16 3.25 23.53
CA LEU A 473 13.59 3.35 22.14
C LEU A 473 14.34 2.08 21.70
N LEU A 474 15.24 1.55 22.53
CA LEU A 474 15.94 0.29 22.26
C LEU A 474 14.97 -0.88 22.15
N LEU A 475 13.99 -0.97 23.07
CA LEU A 475 12.93 -1.98 23.01
C LEU A 475 12.06 -1.83 21.76
N LEU A 476 11.74 -0.60 21.35
CA LEU A 476 10.98 -0.34 20.12
C LEU A 476 11.79 -0.71 18.87
N ILE A 477 13.09 -0.41 18.82
CA ILE A 477 13.98 -0.81 17.71
C ILE A 477 14.12 -2.33 17.65
N VAL A 478 14.28 -2.99 18.80
CA VAL A 478 14.30 -4.46 18.88
C VAL A 478 12.97 -5.02 18.41
N GLN A 479 11.84 -4.53 18.91
CA GLN A 479 10.50 -4.95 18.49
C GLN A 479 10.28 -4.71 16.99
N GLN A 480 10.72 -3.57 16.46
CA GLN A 480 10.65 -3.26 15.04
C GLN A 480 11.49 -4.23 14.21
N ASN A 481 12.73 -4.52 14.60
CA ASN A 481 13.57 -5.53 13.95
C ASN A 481 12.96 -6.93 14.03
N PHE A 482 12.29 -7.28 15.13
CA PHE A 482 11.53 -8.53 15.28
C PHE A 482 10.22 -8.55 14.46
N THR A 483 9.57 -7.41 14.21
CA THR A 483 8.37 -7.33 13.36
C THR A 483 8.70 -7.19 11.86
N VAL A 484 9.85 -6.62 11.50
CA VAL A 484 10.33 -6.60 10.11
C VAL A 484 10.77 -8.00 9.67
N THR A 485 11.24 -8.83 10.61
CA THR A 485 11.41 -10.29 10.40
C THR A 485 10.09 -11.07 10.34
N GLN A 486 8.93 -10.43 10.52
CA GLN A 486 7.60 -11.02 10.32
C GLN A 486 6.87 -10.51 9.05
N ARG A 487 7.56 -9.81 8.14
CA ARG A 487 7.22 -10.01 6.72
C ARG A 487 7.49 -11.48 6.42
N TYR A 488 6.56 -12.12 5.72
CA TYR A 488 6.58 -13.55 5.38
C TYR A 488 7.98 -14.15 5.43
N PRO A 489 8.20 -15.29 6.10
CA PRO A 489 9.43 -16.02 5.88
C PRO A 489 9.42 -16.46 4.40
N THR A 490 9.94 -15.62 3.52
CA THR A 490 10.92 -16.09 2.55
C THR A 490 12.18 -16.38 3.34
N ASP A 491 12.08 -17.36 4.24
CA ASP A 491 13.23 -18.07 4.76
C ASP A 491 13.66 -18.99 3.63
N VAL A 492 14.07 -18.39 2.50
CA VAL A 492 15.07 -19.03 1.66
C VAL A 492 16.36 -18.65 2.35
N ASP A 493 16.64 -19.41 3.39
CA ASP A 493 17.91 -19.54 4.08
C ASP A 493 18.92 -20.05 3.02
N SER A 494 19.22 -19.17 2.07
CA SER A 494 20.13 -19.43 0.98
C SER A 494 21.49 -19.47 1.63
N ASN A 495 21.97 -20.68 1.93
CA ASN A 495 23.35 -20.98 2.32
C ASN A 495 24.39 -20.56 1.24
N MET A 496 23.98 -19.80 0.23
CA MET A 496 24.81 -19.29 -0.84
C MET A 496 25.35 -17.92 -0.45
N ALA A 497 26.66 -17.76 -0.54
CA ALA A 497 27.33 -16.47 -0.35
C ALA A 497 27.01 -15.56 -1.55
N ILE A 498 25.83 -14.95 -1.53
CA ILE A 498 25.38 -13.99 -2.52
C ILE A 498 25.91 -12.61 -2.11
N SER A 499 26.58 -11.92 -3.04
CA SER A 499 27.04 -10.55 -2.81
C SER A 499 26.13 -9.53 -3.49
N LEU A 500 26.13 -8.31 -2.96
CA LEU A 500 25.29 -7.22 -3.46
C LEU A 500 25.54 -6.96 -4.97
N PRO A 501 24.48 -6.63 -5.73
CA PRO A 501 24.58 -6.34 -7.16
C PRO A 501 25.40 -5.07 -7.40
N GLU A 502 26.01 -4.95 -8.59
CA GLU A 502 26.76 -3.77 -9.01
C GLU A 502 25.89 -2.54 -9.21
N THR A 503 24.69 -2.77 -9.73
CA THR A 503 23.72 -1.74 -10.10
C THR A 503 22.41 -2.00 -9.37
N PRO A 504 21.65 -0.94 -9.02
CA PRO A 504 20.30 -1.12 -8.49
C PRO A 504 19.46 -1.99 -9.42
N LEU A 505 18.72 -2.95 -8.85
CA LEU A 505 17.87 -3.92 -9.57
C LEU A 505 18.65 -4.92 -10.45
N GLY A 506 19.98 -4.85 -10.50
CA GLY A 506 20.81 -5.82 -11.22
C GLY A 506 20.81 -7.20 -10.56
N PRO A 507 21.16 -8.25 -11.31
CA PRO A 507 21.31 -9.61 -10.78
C PRO A 507 22.37 -9.67 -9.68
N VAL A 508 22.20 -10.64 -8.77
CA VAL A 508 23.13 -10.82 -7.65
C VAL A 508 24.40 -11.54 -8.09
N ARG A 509 25.53 -11.24 -7.46
CA ARG A 509 26.82 -11.82 -7.86
C ARG A 509 27.07 -13.17 -7.17
N ILE A 510 27.35 -14.19 -7.97
CA ILE A 510 27.82 -15.50 -7.53
C ILE A 510 29.34 -15.64 -7.68
N ASP A 511 29.97 -16.35 -6.76
CA ASP A 511 31.42 -16.54 -6.75
C ASP A 511 31.86 -17.63 -7.74
N LEU A 512 32.35 -17.21 -8.91
CA LEU A 512 32.81 -18.10 -9.99
C LEU A 512 34.07 -18.90 -9.66
N SER A 513 34.76 -18.59 -8.55
CA SER A 513 35.90 -19.40 -8.07
C SER A 513 35.44 -20.72 -7.43
N LYS A 514 34.16 -20.83 -7.05
CA LYS A 514 33.55 -22.02 -6.45
C LYS A 514 32.95 -23.00 -7.47
N GLY A 515 33.21 -22.78 -8.75
CA GLY A 515 32.71 -23.61 -9.84
C GLY A 515 31.50 -23.00 -10.56
N HIS A 516 30.89 -23.79 -11.43
CA HIS A 516 29.76 -23.36 -12.25
C HIS A 516 28.57 -22.89 -11.37
N PRO A 517 27.87 -21.79 -11.71
CA PRO A 517 26.71 -21.32 -10.96
C PRO A 517 25.64 -22.40 -10.74
N ALA A 518 25.37 -23.21 -11.76
CA ALA A 518 24.45 -24.33 -11.66
C ALA A 518 24.86 -25.35 -10.58
N ALA A 519 26.13 -25.73 -10.49
CA ALA A 519 26.63 -26.66 -9.47
C ALA A 519 26.42 -26.11 -8.05
N GLN A 520 26.66 -24.81 -7.86
CA GLN A 520 26.43 -24.12 -6.58
C GLN A 520 24.95 -24.09 -6.21
N LEU A 521 24.06 -23.80 -7.16
CA LEU A 521 22.60 -23.76 -6.97
C LEU A 521 22.04 -25.16 -6.66
N ILE A 522 22.50 -26.19 -7.37
CA ILE A 522 22.15 -27.60 -7.10
C ILE A 522 22.54 -27.96 -5.68
N LYS A 523 23.80 -27.75 -5.30
CA LYS A 523 24.29 -28.10 -3.95
C LYS A 523 23.49 -27.42 -2.84
N ALA A 524 23.18 -26.13 -3.02
CA ALA A 524 22.38 -25.37 -2.05
C ALA A 524 20.94 -25.91 -1.96
N ALA A 525 20.30 -26.17 -3.09
CA ALA A 525 18.94 -26.68 -3.16
C ALA A 525 18.81 -28.11 -2.62
N GLU A 526 19.82 -28.96 -2.83
CA GLU A 526 19.87 -30.31 -2.28
C GLU A 526 19.96 -30.31 -0.76
N ALA A 527 20.80 -29.46 -0.19
CA ALA A 527 20.91 -29.30 1.26
C ALA A 527 19.58 -28.79 1.86
N ASP A 528 18.95 -27.81 1.23
CA ASP A 528 17.66 -27.28 1.67
C ASP A 528 16.53 -28.31 1.59
N PHE A 529 16.48 -29.06 0.49
CA PHE A 529 15.52 -30.14 0.31
C PHE A 529 15.70 -31.24 1.36
N GLN A 530 16.94 -31.64 1.67
CA GLN A 530 17.20 -32.64 2.70
C GLN A 530 16.75 -32.14 4.09
N ARG A 531 17.05 -30.88 4.45
CA ARG A 531 16.54 -30.27 5.69
C ARG A 531 15.01 -30.29 5.75
N THR A 532 14.35 -30.02 4.62
CA THR A 532 12.89 -30.09 4.51
C THR A 532 12.38 -31.51 4.77
N LEU A 533 13.03 -32.54 4.22
CA LEU A 533 12.63 -33.94 4.44
C LEU A 533 12.84 -34.39 5.89
N ASP A 534 13.97 -33.99 6.49
CA ASP A 534 14.36 -34.40 7.84
C ASP A 534 13.41 -33.86 8.91
N ARG A 535 12.84 -32.67 8.69
CA ARG A 535 11.91 -32.02 9.64
C ARG A 535 10.45 -32.49 9.53
N GLN A 536 10.10 -33.34 8.56
CA GLN A 536 8.70 -33.75 8.37
C GLN A 536 8.15 -34.51 9.59
N SER A 537 6.98 -34.11 10.06
CA SER A 537 6.27 -34.68 11.20
C SER A 537 5.99 -36.17 11.03
N LYS A 538 6.36 -36.96 12.04
CA LYS A 538 6.19 -38.44 12.05
C LYS A 538 4.99 -38.91 12.87
N THR A 539 4.36 -38.03 13.63
CA THR A 539 3.17 -38.34 14.44
C THR A 539 2.12 -37.25 14.28
N LEU A 540 0.85 -37.60 14.56
CA LEU A 540 -0.25 -36.64 14.55
C LEU A 540 -0.01 -35.48 15.51
N ALA A 541 0.50 -35.76 16.71
CA ALA A 541 0.82 -34.73 17.70
C ALA A 541 1.89 -33.74 17.18
N ALA A 542 2.93 -34.24 16.52
CA ALA A 542 3.96 -33.40 15.91
C ALA A 542 3.39 -32.54 14.76
N ALA A 543 2.56 -33.13 13.88
CA ALA A 543 1.93 -32.40 12.77
C ALA A 543 1.00 -31.28 13.27
N VAL A 544 0.25 -31.52 14.35
CA VAL A 544 -0.60 -30.50 14.99
C VAL A 544 0.25 -29.39 15.62
N GLN A 545 1.37 -29.74 16.26
CA GLN A 545 2.30 -28.75 16.83
C GLN A 545 2.93 -27.89 15.73
N GLU A 546 3.40 -28.51 14.64
CA GLU A 546 4.01 -27.82 13.51
C GLU A 546 3.00 -26.92 12.80
N TYR A 547 1.77 -27.39 12.60
CA TYR A 547 0.68 -26.57 12.10
C TYR A 547 0.48 -25.30 12.93
N ARG A 548 0.41 -25.43 14.26
CA ARG A 548 0.24 -24.29 15.16
C ARG A 548 1.43 -23.34 15.10
N ARG A 549 2.65 -23.88 15.03
CA ARG A 549 3.87 -23.09 14.91
C ARG A 549 3.85 -22.23 13.64
N ARG A 550 3.36 -22.76 12.52
CA ARG A 550 3.28 -22.04 11.24
C ARG A 550 2.10 -21.07 11.16
N ASN A 551 0.92 -21.49 11.60
CA ASN A 551 -0.33 -20.77 11.34
C ASN A 551 -0.87 -19.97 12.53
N GLY A 552 -0.33 -20.18 13.74
CA GLY A 552 -0.76 -19.47 14.96
C GLY A 552 -2.14 -19.87 15.50
N ILE A 553 -2.83 -20.82 14.86
CA ILE A 553 -4.15 -21.33 15.25
C ILE A 553 -4.14 -22.87 15.28
N ALA A 554 -5.09 -23.49 15.98
CA ALA A 554 -5.30 -24.93 15.89
C ALA A 554 -5.70 -25.34 14.46
N PRO A 555 -5.35 -26.56 13.98
CA PRO A 555 -5.83 -27.07 12.69
C PRO A 555 -7.36 -27.11 12.57
N PRO A 556 -7.93 -27.20 11.36
CA PRO A 556 -9.38 -27.33 11.19
C PRO A 556 -9.90 -28.66 11.76
N PRO A 557 -11.21 -28.79 12.03
CA PRO A 557 -11.82 -30.09 12.35
C PRO A 557 -11.48 -31.17 11.31
N HIS A 558 -11.44 -32.43 11.74
CA HIS A 558 -11.06 -33.59 10.91
C HIS A 558 -9.60 -33.59 10.40
N PHE A 559 -8.71 -32.79 11.01
CA PHE A 559 -7.28 -32.85 10.72
C PHE A 559 -6.66 -34.23 11.03
N ASP A 560 -7.17 -34.94 12.03
CA ASP A 560 -6.82 -36.33 12.32
C ASP A 560 -7.15 -37.27 11.16
N LYS A 561 -8.32 -37.08 10.52
CA LYS A 561 -8.76 -37.86 9.35
C LYS A 561 -7.92 -37.56 8.13
N TRP A 562 -7.57 -36.30 7.93
CA TRP A 562 -6.61 -35.92 6.89
C TRP A 562 -5.23 -36.54 7.14
N TYR A 563 -4.72 -36.49 8.37
CA TYR A 563 -3.42 -37.07 8.71
C TYR A 563 -3.41 -38.60 8.55
N GLU A 564 -4.47 -39.28 8.98
CA GLU A 564 -4.68 -40.71 8.75
C GLU A 564 -4.71 -41.02 7.24
N PHE A 565 -5.43 -40.22 6.45
CA PHE A 565 -5.50 -40.35 5.00
C PHE A 565 -4.13 -40.14 4.33
N ALA A 566 -3.34 -39.16 4.77
CA ALA A 566 -2.02 -38.89 4.24
C ALA A 566 -1.03 -40.02 4.57
N THR A 567 -0.98 -40.43 5.84
CA THR A 567 -0.04 -41.44 6.33
C THR A 567 -0.32 -42.83 5.79
N ARG A 568 -1.58 -43.27 5.74
CA ARG A 568 -1.95 -44.58 5.18
C ARG A 568 -1.62 -44.73 3.70
N ASN A 569 -1.57 -43.61 2.97
CA ASN A 569 -1.22 -43.56 1.55
C ASN A 569 0.27 -43.23 1.30
N GLY A 570 1.07 -43.15 2.36
CA GLY A 570 2.51 -42.94 2.26
C GLY A 570 2.91 -41.56 1.71
N VAL A 571 2.14 -40.51 2.00
CA VAL A 571 2.53 -39.13 1.64
C VAL A 571 3.77 -38.73 2.40
N VAL A 572 4.74 -38.16 1.68
CA VAL A 572 6.04 -37.77 2.25
C VAL A 572 6.02 -36.37 2.85
N MET A 573 5.35 -35.43 2.17
CA MET A 573 5.34 -34.00 2.50
C MET A 573 4.15 -33.67 3.41
N ILE A 574 4.24 -34.03 4.68
CA ILE A 574 3.17 -33.87 5.67
C ILE A 574 2.97 -32.41 6.08
N ASP A 575 4.04 -31.63 6.20
CA ASP A 575 3.97 -30.29 6.77
C ASP A 575 3.96 -29.16 5.72
N GLU A 576 4.23 -29.47 4.46
CA GLU A 576 4.42 -28.47 3.40
C GLU A 576 3.09 -28.13 2.68
N PHE A 577 2.30 -27.27 3.33
CA PHE A 577 0.98 -26.79 2.89
C PHE A 577 0.82 -25.26 3.06
N ASP A 578 1.91 -24.50 3.11
CA ASP A 578 1.85 -23.07 3.41
C ASP A 578 1.12 -22.31 2.30
N THR A 579 1.20 -22.78 1.05
CA THR A 579 0.44 -22.22 -0.08
C THR A 579 -1.06 -22.20 0.21
N VAL A 580 -1.62 -23.26 0.81
CA VAL A 580 -3.04 -23.32 1.18
C VAL A 580 -3.40 -22.18 2.14
N ASN A 581 -2.64 -22.04 3.22
CA ASN A 581 -2.89 -21.04 4.25
C ASN A 581 -2.70 -19.62 3.70
N GLN A 582 -1.66 -19.38 2.90
CA GLN A 582 -1.37 -18.09 2.29
C GLN A 582 -2.47 -17.65 1.31
N MET A 583 -2.98 -18.56 0.47
CA MET A 583 -4.06 -18.25 -0.47
C MET A 583 -5.38 -17.95 0.24
N LEU A 584 -5.68 -18.67 1.33
CA LEU A 584 -6.92 -18.51 2.08
C LEU A 584 -6.89 -17.31 3.05
N LEU A 585 -5.71 -16.76 3.36
CA LEU A 585 -5.55 -15.70 4.33
C LEU A 585 -6.46 -14.46 4.09
N PRO A 586 -6.56 -13.88 2.87
CA PRO A 586 -7.42 -12.73 2.64
C PRO A 586 -8.91 -13.02 2.90
N PHE A 587 -9.34 -14.27 2.73
CA PHE A 587 -10.73 -14.66 2.90
C PHE A 587 -11.18 -14.64 4.38
N TRP A 588 -10.26 -14.80 5.33
CA TRP A 588 -10.54 -14.62 6.76
C TRP A 588 -11.04 -13.20 7.10
N ALA A 589 -10.72 -12.20 6.28
CA ALA A 589 -11.17 -10.81 6.50
C ALA A 589 -12.67 -10.59 6.20
N VAL A 590 -13.25 -11.46 5.38
CA VAL A 590 -14.62 -11.38 4.86
C VAL A 590 -15.54 -12.31 5.66
N LYS A 591 -16.79 -11.91 5.90
CA LYS A 591 -17.75 -12.74 6.63
C LYS A 591 -18.05 -14.04 5.87
N PRO A 592 -18.19 -15.18 6.55
CA PRO A 592 -18.49 -16.48 5.92
C PRO A 592 -19.70 -16.44 4.96
N ALA A 593 -20.84 -15.92 5.42
CA ALA A 593 -22.05 -15.75 4.59
C ALA A 593 -21.82 -14.89 3.33
N THR A 594 -20.95 -13.88 3.40
CA THR A 594 -20.60 -13.07 2.23
C THR A 594 -19.80 -13.88 1.21
N LEU A 595 -18.87 -14.73 1.66
CA LEU A 595 -18.11 -15.61 0.77
C LEU A 595 -19.03 -16.62 0.07
N ARG A 596 -19.90 -17.30 0.82
CA ARG A 596 -20.89 -18.24 0.27
C ARG A 596 -21.79 -17.55 -0.77
N SER A 597 -22.27 -16.35 -0.44
CA SER A 597 -23.08 -15.55 -1.36
C SER A 597 -22.33 -15.16 -2.65
N ARG A 598 -21.02 -14.87 -2.57
CA ARG A 598 -20.20 -14.57 -3.76
C ARG A 598 -20.02 -15.80 -4.64
N VAL A 599 -19.72 -16.96 -4.07
CA VAL A 599 -19.61 -18.22 -4.83
C VAL A 599 -20.94 -18.58 -5.47
N MET A 600 -22.03 -18.56 -4.72
CA MET A 600 -23.38 -18.84 -5.22
C MET A 600 -23.73 -17.96 -6.43
N ARG A 601 -23.46 -16.64 -6.39
CA ARG A 601 -23.70 -15.76 -7.56
C ARG A 601 -22.77 -16.08 -8.73
N ALA A 602 -21.52 -16.42 -8.44
CA ALA A 602 -20.52 -16.73 -9.46
C ALA A 602 -20.90 -18.01 -10.23
N ILE A 603 -21.22 -19.09 -9.53
CA ILE A 603 -21.62 -20.38 -10.15
C ILE A 603 -23.02 -20.32 -10.76
N GLY A 604 -23.92 -19.50 -10.21
CA GLY A 604 -25.30 -19.33 -10.67
C GLY A 604 -25.46 -18.59 -12.01
N HIS A 605 -24.41 -17.93 -12.50
CA HIS A 605 -24.43 -17.22 -13.78
C HIS A 605 -23.82 -18.09 -14.88
N GLU A 606 -24.55 -18.37 -15.95
CA GLU A 606 -24.14 -19.28 -17.04
C GLU A 606 -22.83 -18.83 -17.71
N GLU A 607 -22.72 -17.54 -17.97
CA GLU A 607 -21.60 -16.93 -18.68
C GLU A 607 -20.29 -16.83 -17.90
N ASN A 608 -20.26 -17.18 -16.60
CA ASN A 608 -19.03 -17.09 -15.80
C ASN A 608 -18.03 -18.22 -16.07
N ALA A 609 -18.45 -19.25 -16.81
CA ALA A 609 -17.63 -20.39 -17.17
C ALA A 609 -16.98 -21.09 -15.96
N LEU A 610 -17.82 -21.49 -14.99
CA LEU A 610 -17.42 -22.25 -13.80
C LEU A 610 -18.13 -23.60 -13.76
N ILE A 611 -17.41 -24.64 -13.36
CA ILE A 611 -18.00 -25.91 -12.89
C ILE A 611 -18.49 -25.67 -11.47
N ALA A 612 -19.76 -25.98 -11.23
CA ALA A 612 -20.38 -25.86 -9.92
C ALA A 612 -20.42 -27.24 -9.26
N ILE A 613 -20.01 -27.34 -7.99
CA ILE A 613 -20.14 -28.56 -7.18
C ILE A 613 -20.78 -28.21 -5.84
N ALA A 614 -21.84 -28.93 -5.47
CA ALA A 614 -22.51 -28.83 -4.18
C ALA A 614 -22.19 -30.08 -3.36
N ILE A 615 -21.55 -29.89 -2.21
CA ILE A 615 -21.33 -30.95 -1.22
C ILE A 615 -22.41 -30.83 -0.16
N ARG A 616 -23.12 -31.92 0.12
CA ARG A 616 -24.14 -32.00 1.19
C ARG A 616 -24.03 -33.34 1.91
N HIS A 617 -24.20 -33.33 3.23
CA HIS A 617 -24.21 -34.56 4.04
C HIS A 617 -23.00 -35.49 3.81
N GLY A 618 -21.83 -34.92 3.53
CA GLY A 618 -20.63 -35.69 3.24
C GLY A 618 -20.61 -36.40 1.87
N ALA A 619 -21.40 -35.94 0.89
CA ALA A 619 -21.41 -36.44 -0.48
C ALA A 619 -21.49 -35.29 -1.50
N VAL A 620 -21.11 -35.57 -2.74
CA VAL A 620 -21.38 -34.65 -3.87
C VAL A 620 -22.84 -34.82 -4.26
N GLU A 621 -23.68 -33.86 -3.91
CA GLU A 621 -25.13 -33.90 -4.14
C GLU A 621 -25.50 -33.49 -5.57
N ASN A 622 -24.83 -32.47 -6.09
CA ASN A 622 -25.05 -31.96 -7.44
C ASN A 622 -23.76 -31.38 -8.03
N PHE A 623 -23.65 -31.44 -9.34
CA PHE A 623 -22.61 -30.79 -10.12
C PHE A 623 -23.16 -30.37 -11.48
N GLU A 624 -22.76 -29.19 -11.95
CA GLU A 624 -23.24 -28.62 -13.21
C GLU A 624 -22.10 -27.95 -13.98
N LYS A 625 -22.26 -27.87 -15.32
CA LYS A 625 -21.36 -27.21 -16.28
C LYS A 625 -19.98 -27.85 -16.44
N GLY A 626 -19.31 -27.53 -17.54
CA GLY A 626 -17.99 -28.06 -17.91
C GLY A 626 -18.01 -29.39 -18.64
N ASP A 627 -16.85 -29.74 -19.17
CA ASP A 627 -16.67 -30.97 -19.94
C ASP A 627 -16.76 -32.20 -19.02
N GLU A 628 -17.34 -33.28 -19.55
CA GLU A 628 -17.55 -34.53 -18.81
C GLU A 628 -16.26 -35.06 -18.16
N TRP A 629 -15.15 -35.03 -18.89
CA TRP A 629 -13.87 -35.51 -18.36
C TRP A 629 -13.37 -34.69 -17.16
N GLN A 630 -13.60 -33.38 -17.16
CA GLN A 630 -13.14 -32.48 -16.10
C GLN A 630 -14.02 -32.64 -14.86
N GLN A 631 -15.33 -32.79 -15.06
CA GLN A 631 -16.27 -33.14 -13.99
C GLN A 631 -15.89 -34.47 -13.33
N GLN A 632 -15.71 -35.53 -14.12
CA GLN A 632 -15.34 -36.86 -13.64
C GLN A 632 -14.03 -36.84 -12.86
N ALA A 633 -13.01 -36.15 -13.35
CA ALA A 633 -11.72 -36.02 -12.67
C ALA A 633 -11.84 -35.22 -11.36
N THR A 634 -12.59 -34.11 -11.36
CA THR A 634 -12.76 -33.26 -10.18
C THR A 634 -13.55 -33.99 -9.08
N ILE A 635 -14.65 -34.66 -9.44
CA ILE A 635 -15.45 -35.48 -8.52
C ILE A 635 -14.64 -36.70 -8.06
N GLY A 636 -13.89 -37.33 -8.97
CA GLY A 636 -13.01 -38.44 -8.68
C GLY A 636 -11.99 -38.12 -7.59
N MET A 637 -11.39 -36.93 -7.62
CA MET A 637 -10.47 -36.46 -6.57
C MET A 637 -11.13 -36.30 -5.20
N LEU A 638 -12.45 -36.05 -5.12
CA LEU A 638 -13.16 -35.85 -3.83
C LEU A 638 -13.61 -37.16 -3.18
N LYS A 639 -13.78 -38.21 -4.00
CA LYS A 639 -14.50 -39.46 -3.65
C LYS A 639 -14.08 -40.09 -2.33
N ASN A 640 -12.79 -40.07 -2.01
CA ASN A 640 -12.23 -40.82 -0.89
C ASN A 640 -12.30 -40.10 0.47
N PHE A 641 -12.62 -38.80 0.48
CA PHE A 641 -12.63 -37.98 1.70
C PHE A 641 -13.85 -37.04 1.84
N VAL A 642 -14.73 -36.96 0.84
CA VAL A 642 -15.90 -36.07 0.85
C VAL A 642 -16.79 -36.25 2.08
N GLN A 643 -16.84 -37.44 2.66
CA GLN A 643 -17.57 -37.74 3.90
C GLN A 643 -17.10 -36.95 5.12
N TYR A 644 -15.90 -36.38 5.09
CA TYR A 644 -15.34 -35.55 6.15
C TYR A 644 -15.52 -34.05 5.91
N LEU A 645 -16.11 -33.65 4.79
CA LEU A 645 -16.36 -32.25 4.46
C LEU A 645 -17.77 -31.84 4.90
N PRO A 646 -17.95 -30.61 5.43
CA PRO A 646 -19.28 -30.06 5.68
C PRO A 646 -19.95 -29.60 4.38
N ASP A 647 -21.20 -29.14 4.51
CA ASP A 647 -21.96 -28.60 3.39
C ASP A 647 -21.28 -27.33 2.83
N MET A 648 -21.00 -27.33 1.53
CA MET A 648 -20.38 -26.19 0.83
C MET A 648 -20.69 -26.18 -0.67
N ASP A 649 -20.62 -24.99 -1.26
CA ASP A 649 -20.67 -24.79 -2.72
C ASP A 649 -19.29 -24.38 -3.22
N LEU A 650 -18.85 -24.99 -4.32
CA LEU A 650 -17.54 -24.81 -4.91
C LEU A 650 -17.67 -24.40 -6.39
N GLY A 651 -16.87 -23.41 -6.80
CA GLY A 651 -16.79 -22.95 -8.19
C GLY A 651 -15.38 -23.17 -8.75
N PHE A 652 -15.24 -24.08 -9.71
CA PHE A 652 -13.98 -24.38 -10.38
C PHE A 652 -13.91 -23.68 -11.74
N ASN A 653 -12.81 -22.99 -11.98
CA ASN A 653 -12.55 -22.28 -13.22
C ASN A 653 -12.41 -23.25 -14.41
N MET A 654 -13.16 -23.00 -15.49
CA MET A 654 -13.05 -23.75 -16.74
C MET A 654 -12.01 -23.18 -17.70
N HIS A 655 -11.60 -21.93 -17.51
CA HIS A 655 -10.57 -21.31 -18.35
C HIS A 655 -9.16 -21.71 -17.90
N ASP A 656 -8.22 -21.65 -18.82
CA ASP A 656 -6.79 -21.72 -18.51
C ASP A 656 -6.39 -20.51 -17.64
N GLU A 657 -6.90 -19.32 -18.00
CA GLU A 657 -6.57 -18.04 -17.38
C GLU A 657 -7.25 -17.84 -16.01
N PRO A 658 -6.52 -17.29 -14.99
CA PRO A 658 -7.04 -17.04 -13.66
C PRO A 658 -8.06 -15.89 -13.61
N ARG A 659 -8.78 -15.76 -12.49
CA ARG A 659 -10.10 -15.12 -12.44
C ARG A 659 -10.25 -13.99 -11.42
N VAL A 660 -9.39 -13.90 -10.40
CA VAL A 660 -9.61 -13.00 -9.26
C VAL A 660 -8.40 -12.09 -9.06
N VAL A 661 -8.59 -10.77 -9.24
CA VAL A 661 -7.53 -9.77 -8.99
C VAL A 661 -8.04 -8.64 -8.11
N VAL A 662 -7.66 -8.64 -6.84
CA VAL A 662 -8.08 -7.66 -5.85
C VAL A 662 -7.09 -6.50 -5.80
N PRO A 663 -7.54 -5.24 -5.95
CA PRO A 663 -6.67 -4.08 -5.81
C PRO A 663 -5.86 -4.08 -4.51
N THR A 664 -4.59 -3.67 -4.59
CA THR A 664 -3.59 -3.81 -3.51
C THR A 664 -4.01 -3.17 -2.19
N ASN A 665 -4.68 -2.01 -2.22
CA ASN A 665 -5.17 -1.32 -1.03
C ASN A 665 -6.23 -2.16 -0.29
N LEU A 666 -7.16 -2.78 -1.01
CA LEU A 666 -8.17 -3.66 -0.45
C LEU A 666 -7.56 -4.98 0.00
N LEU A 667 -6.69 -5.58 -0.80
CA LEU A 667 -6.03 -6.84 -0.48
C LEU A 667 -5.17 -6.72 0.79
N SER A 668 -4.37 -5.67 0.89
CA SER A 668 -3.52 -5.39 2.06
C SER A 668 -4.36 -5.15 3.31
N ALA A 669 -5.47 -4.40 3.20
CA ALA A 669 -6.39 -4.20 4.31
C ALA A 669 -7.08 -5.51 4.75
N MET A 670 -7.44 -6.39 3.82
CA MET A 670 -7.97 -7.72 4.13
C MET A 670 -6.92 -8.58 4.85
N ILE A 671 -5.69 -8.64 4.34
CA ILE A 671 -4.60 -9.39 4.96
C ILE A 671 -4.30 -8.87 6.38
N ALA A 672 -4.21 -7.55 6.56
CA ALA A 672 -3.99 -6.93 7.86
C ALA A 672 -5.13 -7.29 8.83
N LYS A 673 -6.39 -7.12 8.42
CA LYS A 673 -7.54 -7.51 9.25
C LYS A 673 -7.52 -9.00 9.62
N ALA A 674 -7.15 -9.88 8.69
CA ALA A 674 -7.04 -11.30 8.97
C ALA A 674 -5.95 -11.59 10.02
N LYS A 675 -4.75 -11.04 9.84
CA LYS A 675 -3.58 -11.27 10.71
C LYS A 675 -3.69 -10.59 12.08
N ASP A 676 -4.20 -9.37 12.12
CA ASP A 676 -4.14 -8.51 13.31
C ASP A 676 -5.42 -8.62 14.16
N GLU A 677 -6.54 -9.01 13.57
CA GLU A 677 -7.82 -9.09 14.27
C GLU A 677 -8.42 -10.50 14.30
N VAL A 678 -8.59 -11.15 13.15
CA VAL A 678 -9.40 -12.38 13.04
C VAL A 678 -8.66 -13.59 13.58
N LEU A 679 -7.46 -13.88 13.07
CA LEU A 679 -6.67 -15.04 13.51
C LEU A 679 -6.28 -14.95 14.99
N PRO A 680 -5.87 -13.78 15.55
CA PRO A 680 -5.61 -13.66 16.98
C PRO A 680 -6.84 -13.89 17.86
N ARG A 681 -8.06 -13.58 17.39
CA ARG A 681 -9.29 -13.95 18.13
C ARG A 681 -9.51 -15.45 18.11
N ALA A 682 -9.37 -16.10 16.96
CA ALA A 682 -9.46 -17.55 16.86
C ALA A 682 -8.40 -18.26 17.72
N ALA A 683 -7.18 -17.73 17.76
CA ALA A 683 -6.07 -18.26 18.56
C ALA A 683 -6.29 -18.16 20.08
N LYS A 684 -7.10 -17.21 20.55
CA LYS A 684 -7.44 -17.07 21.99
C LYS A 684 -8.35 -18.19 22.49
N ASN A 685 -9.07 -18.86 21.60
CA ASN A 685 -9.92 -19.98 21.97
C ASN A 685 -9.05 -21.19 22.35
N GLN A 686 -8.96 -21.47 23.65
CA GLN A 686 -8.18 -22.58 24.20
C GLN A 686 -8.85 -23.95 24.01
N ALA A 687 -10.16 -23.97 23.77
CA ALA A 687 -10.96 -25.19 23.65
C ALA A 687 -11.88 -25.14 22.42
N PRO A 688 -11.32 -25.04 21.20
CA PRO A 688 -12.12 -25.02 19.99
C PRO A 688 -12.86 -26.34 19.80
N ARG A 689 -14.07 -26.26 19.25
CA ARG A 689 -14.89 -27.42 18.96
C ARG A 689 -14.31 -28.19 17.77
N ASN A 690 -14.03 -29.48 17.95
CA ASN A 690 -13.60 -30.37 16.86
C ASN A 690 -14.79 -30.89 16.03
N ALA A 691 -15.60 -29.97 15.49
CA ALA A 691 -16.68 -30.29 14.56
C ALA A 691 -17.06 -29.03 13.78
N PHE A 692 -17.27 -29.20 12.47
CA PHE A 692 -17.87 -28.17 11.62
C PHE A 692 -19.31 -27.88 12.08
N SER A 693 -19.80 -26.69 11.74
CA SER A 693 -21.19 -26.32 11.97
C SER A 693 -22.14 -27.10 11.06
N ASN A 694 -23.40 -27.18 11.45
CA ASN A 694 -24.46 -27.68 10.56
C ASN A 694 -24.61 -26.77 9.33
N ARG A 695 -25.35 -27.25 8.32
CA ARG A 695 -25.62 -26.51 7.09
C ARG A 695 -26.03 -25.05 7.39
N PRO A 696 -25.34 -24.06 6.80
CA PRO A 696 -25.71 -22.66 6.96
C PRO A 696 -27.13 -22.36 6.49
N ALA A 697 -27.83 -21.43 7.15
CA ALA A 697 -29.22 -21.09 6.84
C ALA A 697 -29.39 -20.45 5.45
N ASP A 698 -28.33 -19.86 4.90
CA ASP A 698 -28.26 -19.27 3.58
C ASP A 698 -27.93 -20.28 2.46
N MET A 699 -27.80 -21.57 2.80
CA MET A 699 -27.49 -22.64 1.85
C MET A 699 -28.70 -23.56 1.64
N ASN A 700 -28.98 -23.91 0.38
CA ASN A 700 -30.05 -24.82 0.01
C ASN A 700 -29.66 -26.31 0.21
N ASP A 701 -30.56 -27.23 -0.15
CA ASP A 701 -30.34 -28.67 -0.05
C ASP A 701 -29.38 -29.26 -1.08
N GLY A 702 -28.79 -28.45 -1.96
CA GLY A 702 -27.83 -28.88 -2.98
C GLY A 702 -28.47 -29.38 -4.27
N THR A 703 -29.79 -29.60 -4.32
CA THR A 703 -30.47 -30.19 -5.49
C THR A 703 -30.47 -29.30 -6.73
N ARG A 704 -30.21 -28.00 -6.57
CA ARG A 704 -30.08 -27.02 -7.66
C ARG A 704 -29.15 -25.88 -7.27
N PHE A 705 -28.44 -25.31 -8.24
CA PHE A 705 -27.77 -24.02 -8.03
C PHE A 705 -28.75 -22.86 -8.26
N MET A 706 -28.64 -21.82 -7.44
CA MET A 706 -29.47 -20.63 -7.60
C MET A 706 -28.99 -19.81 -8.81
N GLU A 707 -29.88 -19.59 -9.77
CA GLU A 707 -29.57 -18.75 -10.93
C GLU A 707 -29.28 -17.30 -10.52
N SER A 708 -28.29 -16.70 -11.17
CA SER A 708 -27.95 -15.28 -11.04
C SER A 708 -28.10 -14.58 -12.37
N THR A 709 -28.84 -13.47 -12.39
CA THR A 709 -29.06 -12.65 -13.60
C THR A 709 -27.98 -11.60 -13.83
N THR A 710 -27.03 -11.46 -12.89
CA THR A 710 -25.94 -10.49 -12.99
C THR A 710 -24.60 -11.15 -12.69
N THR A 711 -23.54 -10.61 -13.30
CA THR A 711 -22.16 -11.06 -13.09
C THR A 711 -21.25 -9.93 -12.60
N LYS A 712 -20.22 -10.30 -11.84
CA LYS A 712 -19.11 -9.43 -11.41
C LYS A 712 -17.81 -9.71 -12.18
N PHE A 713 -17.89 -10.53 -13.23
CA PHE A 713 -16.76 -10.86 -14.11
C PHE A 713 -16.79 -9.97 -15.35
N ASN A 714 -15.75 -9.16 -15.52
CA ASN A 714 -15.54 -8.37 -16.72
C ASN A 714 -14.74 -9.18 -17.73
N ARG A 715 -15.02 -9.04 -19.04
CA ARG A 715 -14.36 -9.80 -20.11
C ARG A 715 -13.47 -8.91 -20.96
N PHE A 716 -12.21 -9.29 -21.11
CA PHE A 716 -11.18 -8.58 -21.87
C PHE A 716 -10.35 -9.52 -22.75
N ALA A 717 -10.97 -10.59 -23.28
CA ALA A 717 -10.29 -11.50 -24.20
C ALA A 717 -9.66 -10.74 -25.38
N HIS A 718 -8.45 -11.17 -25.78
CA HIS A 718 -7.67 -10.59 -26.88
C HIS A 718 -7.27 -9.11 -26.70
N GLN A 719 -7.25 -8.61 -25.46
CA GLN A 719 -6.78 -7.26 -25.10
C GLN A 719 -5.54 -7.33 -24.21
N GLN A 720 -4.79 -6.23 -24.10
CA GLN A 720 -3.70 -6.15 -23.11
C GLN A 720 -4.25 -6.19 -21.70
N THR A 721 -3.65 -7.04 -20.86
CA THR A 721 -4.17 -7.32 -19.50
C THR A 721 -3.20 -6.92 -18.40
N TRP A 722 -2.03 -6.36 -18.74
CA TRP A 722 -1.02 -5.97 -17.75
C TRP A 722 -1.57 -5.05 -16.66
N THR A 723 -2.29 -3.98 -17.06
CA THR A 723 -2.84 -2.98 -16.14
C THR A 723 -3.82 -3.58 -15.14
N HIS A 724 -4.63 -4.56 -15.56
CA HIS A 724 -5.52 -5.31 -14.68
C HIS A 724 -4.76 -6.32 -13.82
N SER A 725 -3.80 -7.03 -14.40
CA SER A 725 -3.06 -8.09 -13.74
C SER A 725 -2.14 -7.58 -12.63
N ARG A 726 -1.58 -6.37 -12.76
CA ARG A 726 -0.70 -5.79 -11.73
C ARG A 726 -1.43 -5.18 -10.54
N LEU A 727 -2.76 -5.12 -10.53
CA LEU A 727 -3.53 -4.36 -9.52
C LEU A 727 -3.28 -4.79 -8.06
N SER A 728 -2.91 -6.05 -7.83
CA SER A 728 -2.58 -6.54 -6.48
C SER A 728 -1.14 -6.25 -6.05
N CYS A 729 -0.27 -5.81 -6.96
CA CYS A 729 1.11 -5.44 -6.62
C CYS A 729 1.13 -4.19 -5.74
N ALA A 730 2.01 -4.18 -4.72
CA ALA A 730 2.18 -3.03 -3.83
C ALA A 730 2.77 -1.82 -4.57
N SER A 731 2.42 -0.62 -4.10
CA SER A 731 2.76 0.65 -4.78
C SER A 731 4.25 0.96 -4.86
N ASP A 732 5.08 0.29 -4.06
CA ASP A 732 6.54 0.40 -4.02
C ASP A 732 7.26 -0.60 -4.94
N THR A 733 6.52 -1.44 -5.66
CA THR A 733 7.08 -2.47 -6.56
C THR A 733 7.37 -1.94 -7.96
N GLN A 734 8.28 -2.60 -8.68
CA GLN A 734 8.61 -2.24 -10.07
C GLN A 734 7.43 -2.37 -11.02
N ALA A 735 6.46 -3.23 -10.73
CA ALA A 735 5.25 -3.30 -11.54
C ALA A 735 4.35 -2.07 -11.40
N GLN A 736 4.43 -1.26 -10.34
CA GLN A 736 3.57 -0.08 -10.10
C GLN A 736 4.18 1.25 -10.55
N THR A 737 5.25 1.22 -11.35
CA THR A 737 5.86 2.44 -11.90
C THR A 737 4.93 3.16 -12.88
N PHE A 738 5.17 4.46 -13.06
CA PHE A 738 4.46 5.32 -14.00
C PHE A 738 5.00 5.24 -15.44
N GLU A 739 6.21 4.71 -15.60
CA GLU A 739 6.86 4.55 -16.90
C GLU A 739 6.34 3.31 -17.63
N ASP A 740 6.19 3.42 -18.96
CA ASP A 740 5.79 2.30 -19.83
C ASP A 740 6.90 1.24 -19.97
N SER A 741 8.14 1.59 -19.63
CA SER A 741 9.31 0.71 -19.70
C SER A 741 10.13 0.82 -18.42
N ALA A 742 9.74 0.04 -17.42
CA ALA A 742 10.48 -0.10 -16.17
C ALA A 742 11.43 -1.31 -16.19
N ALA A 743 12.51 -1.21 -15.44
CA ALA A 743 13.47 -2.30 -15.28
C ALA A 743 12.91 -3.40 -14.37
N ASP A 744 13.28 -4.65 -14.64
CA ASP A 744 12.98 -5.74 -13.74
C ASP A 744 13.88 -5.67 -12.49
N ASN A 745 13.34 -6.11 -11.36
CA ASN A 745 14.08 -6.31 -10.13
C ASN A 745 14.81 -7.66 -10.16
N LEU A 746 15.87 -7.75 -10.97
CA LEU A 746 16.68 -8.97 -11.13
C LEU A 746 17.37 -9.37 -9.82
N THR A 747 17.65 -8.40 -8.95
CA THR A 747 18.20 -8.63 -7.60
C THR A 747 17.35 -9.61 -6.79
N ALA A 748 16.03 -9.71 -7.06
CA ALA A 748 15.15 -10.59 -6.30
C ALA A 748 15.26 -12.08 -6.71
N TYR A 749 15.75 -12.39 -7.91
CA TYR A 749 15.63 -13.76 -8.45
C TYR A 749 16.72 -14.25 -9.39
N ALA A 750 17.58 -13.39 -9.94
CA ALA A 750 18.57 -13.75 -10.94
C ALA A 750 20.00 -13.56 -10.41
N ALA A 751 20.88 -14.49 -10.77
CA ALA A 751 22.31 -14.46 -10.42
C ALA A 751 23.18 -14.26 -11.68
N ASP A 752 24.16 -13.37 -11.57
CA ASP A 752 25.16 -13.10 -12.58
C ASP A 752 26.10 -14.29 -12.81
N PRO A 753 26.74 -14.41 -13.99
CA PRO A 753 26.76 -13.43 -15.08
C PRO A 753 25.69 -13.62 -16.18
N LEU A 754 24.91 -14.71 -16.16
CA LEU A 754 23.93 -15.02 -17.21
C LEU A 754 22.47 -15.06 -16.71
N ASN A 755 22.16 -14.41 -15.58
CA ASN A 755 20.82 -14.35 -14.99
C ASN A 755 20.23 -15.70 -14.54
N TYR A 756 21.05 -16.59 -13.98
CA TYR A 756 20.58 -17.89 -13.43
C TYR A 756 19.49 -17.68 -12.39
N VAL A 757 18.36 -18.36 -12.54
CA VAL A 757 17.23 -18.21 -11.62
C VAL A 757 17.53 -18.92 -10.29
N TYR A 758 17.84 -18.15 -9.25
CA TYR A 758 18.10 -18.70 -7.91
C TYR A 758 16.85 -18.69 -7.01
N ASN A 759 15.86 -17.82 -7.29
CA ASN A 759 14.60 -17.74 -6.53
C ASN A 759 13.38 -17.77 -7.46
N ILE A 760 12.79 -18.96 -7.62
CA ILE A 760 11.65 -19.16 -8.52
C ILE A 760 10.37 -18.43 -8.06
N THR A 761 10.19 -18.30 -6.74
CA THR A 761 9.02 -17.60 -6.17
C THR A 761 9.08 -16.13 -6.56
N ALA A 762 10.25 -15.48 -6.44
CA ALA A 762 10.43 -14.10 -6.84
C ALA A 762 10.43 -13.91 -8.37
N PHE A 763 10.97 -14.86 -9.14
CA PHE A 763 10.93 -14.85 -10.60
C PHE A 763 9.52 -14.90 -11.17
N SER A 764 8.68 -15.79 -10.62
CA SER A 764 7.26 -15.91 -11.02
C SER A 764 6.39 -14.78 -10.47
N ASP A 765 6.95 -13.89 -9.64
CA ASP A 765 6.23 -12.73 -9.13
C ASP A 765 6.28 -11.56 -10.11
N ILE A 766 5.17 -11.32 -10.79
CA ILE A 766 5.08 -10.25 -11.79
C ILE A 766 5.32 -8.86 -11.21
N CYS A 767 5.19 -8.69 -9.89
CA CYS A 767 5.47 -7.42 -9.23
C CYS A 767 6.96 -7.03 -9.32
N ASN A 768 7.85 -8.00 -9.56
CA ASN A 768 9.28 -7.79 -9.80
C ASN A 768 9.63 -7.55 -11.27
N SER A 769 8.78 -7.93 -12.22
CA SER A 769 9.15 -8.01 -13.64
C SER A 769 8.19 -7.25 -14.56
N PRO A 770 8.18 -5.91 -14.55
CA PRO A 770 7.36 -5.10 -15.45
C PRO A 770 7.60 -5.37 -16.94
N SER A 771 8.76 -5.91 -17.33
CA SER A 771 9.02 -6.30 -18.73
C SER A 771 8.06 -7.36 -19.27
N LEU A 772 7.40 -8.14 -18.39
CA LEU A 772 6.43 -9.17 -18.78
C LEU A 772 5.20 -8.59 -19.48
N SER A 773 4.87 -7.33 -19.21
CA SER A 773 3.81 -6.59 -19.88
C SER A 773 3.85 -6.69 -21.42
N SER A 774 5.05 -6.79 -21.99
CA SER A 774 5.29 -6.79 -23.43
C SER A 774 6.10 -8.00 -23.93
N THR A 775 6.47 -8.93 -23.06
CA THR A 775 7.30 -10.11 -23.41
C THR A 775 6.63 -11.45 -23.10
N PHE A 776 5.43 -11.41 -22.49
CA PHE A 776 4.69 -12.61 -22.12
C PHE A 776 3.26 -12.54 -22.67
N GLY A 777 2.87 -13.53 -23.48
CA GLY A 777 1.65 -13.47 -24.28
C GLY A 777 0.34 -13.36 -23.48
N PHE A 778 0.29 -13.84 -22.24
CA PHE A 778 -0.86 -13.66 -21.35
C PHE A 778 -1.14 -12.18 -21.03
N PHE A 779 -0.09 -11.35 -20.90
CA PHE A 779 -0.25 -9.91 -20.65
C PHE A 779 -0.42 -9.12 -21.94
N GLU A 780 0.14 -9.63 -23.04
CA GLU A 780 -0.01 -9.05 -24.37
C GLU A 780 -1.47 -9.16 -24.83
N ARG A 781 -1.99 -10.38 -25.01
CA ARG A 781 -3.37 -10.66 -25.41
C ARG A 781 -3.70 -12.12 -25.09
N PRO A 782 -4.29 -12.45 -23.94
CA PRO A 782 -4.67 -13.83 -23.64
C PRO A 782 -5.89 -14.26 -24.46
N ASN A 783 -6.12 -15.56 -24.56
CA ASN A 783 -7.15 -16.12 -25.43
C ASN A 783 -8.55 -15.99 -24.78
N ALA A 784 -8.61 -16.20 -23.47
CA ALA A 784 -9.71 -15.73 -22.63
C ALA A 784 -9.15 -14.85 -21.50
N PHE A 785 -9.92 -13.86 -21.08
CA PHE A 785 -9.60 -13.14 -19.86
C PHE A 785 -10.88 -12.59 -19.29
N SER A 786 -11.31 -13.19 -18.20
CA SER A 786 -12.51 -12.72 -17.52
C SER A 786 -12.27 -12.74 -16.02
N ILE A 787 -12.32 -11.55 -15.44
CA ILE A 787 -11.81 -11.34 -14.09
C ILE A 787 -12.82 -10.58 -13.25
N THR A 788 -12.75 -10.80 -11.94
CA THR A 788 -13.43 -9.99 -10.95
C THR A 788 -12.41 -9.27 -10.06
N HIS A 789 -12.76 -8.05 -9.65
CA HIS A 789 -11.99 -7.27 -8.68
C HIS A 789 -12.50 -7.43 -7.24
N GLU A 790 -13.54 -8.25 -7.06
CA GLU A 790 -14.07 -8.62 -5.76
C GLU A 790 -13.46 -9.97 -5.32
N LEU A 791 -12.97 -10.06 -4.08
CA LEU A 791 -12.42 -11.30 -3.52
C LEU A 791 -13.51 -12.40 -3.49
N THR A 792 -13.50 -13.24 -4.52
CA THR A 792 -14.50 -14.28 -4.77
C THR A 792 -13.81 -15.64 -4.75
N PRO A 793 -14.26 -16.62 -3.95
CA PRO A 793 -13.61 -17.93 -3.90
C PRO A 793 -13.80 -18.69 -5.21
N ILE A 794 -12.77 -18.72 -6.06
CA ILE A 794 -12.74 -19.47 -7.31
C ILE A 794 -11.52 -20.38 -7.30
N PHE A 795 -11.74 -21.65 -7.60
CA PHE A 795 -10.69 -22.67 -7.65
C PHE A 795 -10.10 -22.75 -9.06
N SER A 796 -8.80 -22.51 -9.21
CA SER A 796 -8.12 -22.52 -10.52
C SER A 796 -6.91 -23.46 -10.50
N GLN A 797 -6.62 -24.08 -11.64
CA GLN A 797 -5.53 -25.07 -11.76
C GLN A 797 -4.14 -24.43 -11.69
N SER A 798 -4.04 -23.17 -12.11
CA SER A 798 -2.84 -22.35 -11.99
C SER A 798 -3.21 -20.87 -11.87
N LYS A 799 -2.25 -20.02 -11.49
CA LYS A 799 -2.46 -18.57 -11.42
C LYS A 799 -1.16 -17.77 -11.54
N ILE A 800 -1.30 -16.49 -11.85
CA ILE A 800 -0.23 -15.49 -11.74
C ILE A 800 -0.12 -15.01 -10.29
N SER A 801 1.07 -14.60 -9.85
CA SER A 801 1.37 -14.22 -8.45
C SER A 801 0.40 -13.19 -7.85
N SER A 802 -0.06 -12.25 -8.67
CA SER A 802 -0.98 -11.18 -8.29
C SER A 802 -2.44 -11.60 -8.23
N PHE A 803 -2.80 -12.85 -8.53
CA PHE A 803 -4.18 -13.33 -8.54
C PHE A 803 -4.54 -14.07 -7.23
N GLN A 804 -5.79 -13.91 -6.79
CA GLN A 804 -6.33 -14.49 -5.54
C GLN A 804 -7.18 -15.74 -5.77
N ASP A 805 -7.12 -16.33 -6.96
CA ASP A 805 -7.63 -17.68 -7.20
C ASP A 805 -7.04 -18.67 -6.18
N ILE A 806 -7.86 -19.63 -5.77
CA ILE A 806 -7.49 -20.72 -4.88
C ILE A 806 -6.93 -21.84 -5.76
N LEU A 807 -5.63 -22.11 -5.66
CA LEU A 807 -5.01 -23.19 -6.43
C LEU A 807 -5.53 -24.55 -5.96
N TYR A 808 -5.78 -25.45 -6.89
CA TYR A 808 -6.07 -26.84 -6.62
C TYR A 808 -5.32 -27.77 -7.59
N PRO A 809 -5.13 -29.05 -7.24
CA PRO A 809 -4.51 -30.01 -8.14
C PRO A 809 -5.28 -30.13 -9.45
N SER A 810 -4.55 -30.02 -10.56
CA SER A 810 -5.16 -29.98 -11.88
C SER A 810 -5.84 -31.32 -12.22
N PRO A 811 -7.14 -31.31 -12.59
CA PRO A 811 -7.81 -32.47 -13.15
C PRO A 811 -7.14 -33.01 -14.42
N TRP A 812 -6.38 -32.18 -15.14
CA TRP A 812 -5.60 -32.57 -16.31
C TRP A 812 -4.52 -33.59 -15.97
N TYR A 813 -3.79 -33.38 -14.87
CA TYR A 813 -2.79 -34.34 -14.38
C TYR A 813 -3.45 -35.59 -13.79
N TRP A 814 -4.47 -35.43 -12.95
CA TRP A 814 -5.15 -36.55 -12.30
C TRP A 814 -5.79 -37.52 -13.31
N ALA A 815 -6.36 -36.97 -14.40
CA ALA A 815 -6.94 -37.77 -15.48
C ALA A 815 -5.89 -38.33 -16.47
N GLY A 816 -4.60 -38.04 -16.29
CA GLY A 816 -3.53 -38.53 -17.16
C GLY A 816 -3.64 -38.04 -18.60
N LYS A 817 -4.09 -36.80 -18.84
CA LYS A 817 -4.34 -36.27 -20.20
C LYS A 817 -3.09 -36.18 -21.07
N VAL A 818 -1.90 -36.13 -20.46
CA VAL A 818 -0.63 -36.37 -21.12
C VAL A 818 -0.06 -37.68 -20.57
N GLY A 819 -0.13 -38.73 -21.38
CA GLY A 819 0.37 -40.05 -21.02
C GLY A 819 1.90 -40.11 -21.01
N TYR A 820 2.44 -40.96 -20.14
CA TYR A 820 3.82 -41.42 -20.16
C TYR A 820 3.81 -42.92 -20.40
N ASP A 821 4.51 -43.36 -21.43
CA ASP A 821 4.74 -44.76 -21.74
C ASP A 821 6.20 -45.11 -21.52
N GLU A 822 6.45 -46.00 -20.55
CA GLU A 822 7.81 -46.43 -20.20
C GLU A 822 8.47 -47.22 -21.33
N ASP A 823 7.70 -47.95 -22.16
CA ASP A 823 8.24 -48.75 -23.26
C ASP A 823 8.86 -47.87 -24.37
N HIS A 824 8.43 -46.60 -24.45
CA HIS A 824 8.99 -45.59 -25.35
C HIS A 824 10.14 -44.80 -24.70
N ASP A 825 10.40 -44.97 -23.40
CA ASP A 825 11.41 -44.23 -22.66
C ASP A 825 12.72 -45.03 -22.48
N THR A 826 13.66 -44.83 -23.40
CA THR A 826 14.97 -45.49 -23.34
C THR A 826 15.85 -45.01 -22.18
N ASN A 827 16.81 -45.84 -21.77
CA ASN A 827 17.83 -45.46 -20.77
C ASN A 827 18.61 -44.20 -21.16
N TRP A 828 19.07 -43.45 -20.13
CA TRP A 828 19.84 -42.20 -20.28
C TRP A 828 20.94 -42.29 -21.33
N ASP A 829 21.71 -43.38 -21.34
CA ASP A 829 22.86 -43.55 -22.22
C ASP A 829 22.51 -43.63 -23.71
N ASN A 830 21.27 -44.03 -24.01
CA ASN A 830 20.78 -44.18 -25.38
C ASN A 830 20.03 -42.93 -25.86
N LYS A 831 19.80 -41.94 -24.99
CA LYS A 831 19.08 -40.72 -25.33
C LYS A 831 19.93 -39.78 -26.19
N THR A 832 19.29 -39.09 -27.10
CA THR A 832 19.89 -38.03 -27.90
C THR A 832 20.25 -36.84 -27.01
N ASN A 833 21.52 -36.44 -27.03
CA ASN A 833 22.02 -35.32 -26.24
C ASN A 833 21.62 -33.96 -26.84
N SER A 834 20.37 -33.57 -26.67
CA SER A 834 19.84 -32.29 -27.14
C SER A 834 18.66 -31.83 -26.29
N LEU A 835 18.48 -30.51 -26.22
CA LEU A 835 17.29 -29.84 -25.72
C LEU A 835 16.17 -29.96 -26.72
N TYR A 836 15.10 -30.62 -26.31
CA TYR A 836 13.96 -30.93 -27.15
C TYR A 836 12.71 -30.19 -26.70
N TRP A 837 11.99 -29.65 -27.68
CA TRP A 837 10.60 -29.22 -27.51
C TRP A 837 9.84 -29.21 -28.82
N ARG A 838 8.59 -29.69 -28.76
CA ARG A 838 7.56 -29.50 -29.78
C ARG A 838 6.29 -28.98 -29.13
N GLY A 839 5.66 -28.01 -29.76
CA GLY A 839 4.38 -27.47 -29.32
C GLY A 839 3.83 -26.41 -30.26
N SER A 840 2.67 -25.88 -29.89
CA SER A 840 1.99 -24.82 -30.62
C SER A 840 2.37 -23.42 -30.14
N THR A 841 2.06 -22.41 -30.94
CA THR A 841 2.14 -20.96 -30.61
C THR A 841 1.11 -20.49 -29.58
N THR A 842 0.69 -21.38 -28.67
CA THR A 842 -0.25 -21.03 -27.60
C THR A 842 0.43 -20.15 -26.56
N GLY A 843 -0.35 -19.41 -25.77
CA GLY A 843 0.16 -18.52 -24.72
C GLY A 843 -0.03 -17.05 -24.99
N GLY A 844 -0.70 -16.70 -26.09
CA GLY A 844 -1.26 -15.40 -26.38
C GLY A 844 -1.90 -15.42 -27.77
N PHE A 845 -2.99 -14.66 -27.93
CA PHE A 845 -3.63 -14.41 -29.21
C PHE A 845 -2.87 -13.33 -30.00
N SER A 846 -2.32 -13.67 -31.17
CA SER A 846 -1.59 -12.70 -31.98
C SER A 846 -2.48 -11.91 -32.92
N ARG A 847 -2.35 -10.58 -32.86
CA ARG A 847 -2.90 -9.62 -33.83
C ARG A 847 -1.87 -8.54 -34.15
N ASN A 848 -1.80 -8.12 -35.41
CA ASN A 848 -0.96 -7.03 -35.90
C ASN A 848 0.52 -7.20 -35.49
N GLY A 849 1.08 -8.39 -35.69
CA GLY A 849 2.46 -8.72 -35.37
C GLY A 849 2.75 -8.97 -33.89
N GLY A 850 1.71 -9.13 -33.06
CA GLY A 850 1.83 -9.34 -31.61
C GLY A 850 2.66 -10.56 -31.21
N TRP A 851 2.69 -11.61 -32.03
CA TRP A 851 3.47 -12.83 -31.80
C TRP A 851 4.96 -12.59 -31.57
N ARG A 852 5.51 -11.48 -32.08
CA ARG A 852 6.92 -11.10 -31.88
C ARG A 852 7.25 -10.76 -30.43
N ARG A 853 6.22 -10.58 -29.59
CA ARG A 853 6.25 -10.25 -28.16
C ARG A 853 5.87 -11.42 -27.24
N GLN A 854 5.55 -12.58 -27.80
CA GLN A 854 5.05 -13.72 -27.02
C GLN A 854 6.20 -14.65 -26.62
N HIS A 855 6.13 -15.21 -25.40
CA HIS A 855 7.26 -15.87 -24.75
C HIS A 855 7.75 -17.12 -25.49
N ARG A 856 6.86 -17.95 -26.04
CA ARG A 856 7.27 -19.13 -26.82
C ARG A 856 8.00 -18.75 -28.11
N GLN A 857 7.48 -17.75 -28.82
CA GLN A 857 8.06 -17.24 -30.05
C GLN A 857 9.43 -16.60 -29.79
N HIS A 858 9.56 -15.84 -28.69
CA HIS A 858 10.83 -15.29 -28.24
C HIS A 858 11.87 -16.39 -28.01
N LEU A 859 11.51 -17.43 -27.24
CA LEU A 859 12.44 -18.48 -26.92
C LEU A 859 12.84 -19.31 -28.15
N VAL A 860 11.86 -19.77 -28.95
CA VAL A 860 12.12 -20.55 -30.16
C VAL A 860 13.00 -19.74 -31.12
N ARG A 861 12.72 -18.44 -31.31
CA ARG A 861 13.56 -17.54 -32.11
C ARG A 861 14.97 -17.45 -31.54
N ARG A 862 15.11 -17.19 -30.24
CA ARG A 862 16.40 -16.97 -29.57
C ARG A 862 17.30 -18.20 -29.62
N LEU A 863 16.76 -19.39 -29.36
CA LEU A 863 17.53 -20.63 -29.35
C LEU A 863 18.01 -21.04 -30.76
N ASN A 864 17.29 -20.63 -31.81
CA ASN A 864 17.63 -20.93 -33.21
C ASN A 864 18.26 -19.75 -33.98
N ALA A 865 18.59 -18.63 -33.30
CA ALA A 865 19.09 -17.43 -33.96
C ALA A 865 20.51 -17.64 -34.54
N PRO A 866 20.83 -17.09 -35.73
CA PRO A 866 22.17 -17.11 -36.31
C PRO A 866 23.05 -15.98 -35.74
N ASP A 867 23.03 -15.79 -34.42
CA ASP A 867 23.75 -14.73 -33.71
C ASP A 867 24.79 -15.29 -32.73
N LYS A 868 25.40 -14.42 -31.92
CA LYS A 868 26.31 -14.84 -30.85
C LYS A 868 25.55 -15.18 -29.57
N ALA A 869 26.13 -16.06 -28.77
CA ALA A 869 25.66 -16.41 -27.43
C ALA A 869 26.81 -16.27 -26.42
N GLN A 870 26.46 -15.92 -25.18
CA GLN A 870 27.39 -15.94 -24.06
C GLN A 870 27.30 -17.27 -23.32
N ILE A 871 28.44 -17.83 -22.98
CA ILE A 871 28.57 -19.06 -22.18
C ILE A 871 29.72 -18.93 -21.18
N LEU A 872 29.73 -19.74 -20.14
CA LEU A 872 30.83 -19.88 -19.21
C LEU A 872 31.83 -20.94 -19.70
N ILE A 873 33.12 -20.61 -19.62
CA ILE A 873 34.20 -21.54 -19.92
C ILE A 873 35.17 -21.55 -18.73
N PRO A 874 35.59 -22.73 -18.23
CA PRO A 874 36.65 -22.81 -17.23
C PRO A 874 37.98 -22.35 -17.83
N THR A 875 38.61 -21.35 -17.23
CA THR A 875 39.94 -20.87 -17.60
C THR A 875 40.98 -21.49 -16.66
N THR A 876 41.89 -22.28 -17.21
CA THR A 876 43.08 -22.74 -16.49
C THR A 876 44.19 -21.70 -16.60
N SER A 877 44.48 -20.98 -15.52
CA SER A 877 45.72 -20.19 -15.42
C SER A 877 46.93 -21.15 -15.29
N PRO A 878 48.08 -20.86 -15.91
CA PRO A 878 49.29 -21.68 -15.74
C PRO A 878 49.67 -21.75 -14.26
N SER A 879 49.91 -22.95 -13.75
CA SER A 879 50.33 -23.17 -12.36
C SER A 879 51.67 -22.49 -12.08
N SER A 880 51.70 -21.55 -11.12
CA SER A 880 52.94 -21.19 -10.42
C SER A 880 53.16 -22.21 -9.28
N PRO A 881 54.42 -22.49 -8.87
CA PRO A 881 54.71 -23.52 -7.86
C PRO A 881 54.15 -23.25 -6.45
N GLN A 882 53.49 -22.11 -6.23
CA GLN A 882 53.08 -21.61 -4.91
C GLN A 882 51.57 -21.36 -4.77
N SER A 883 50.74 -21.77 -5.73
CA SER A 883 49.28 -21.55 -5.67
C SER A 883 48.51 -22.77 -6.18
N PRO A 884 47.50 -23.29 -5.43
CA PRO A 884 46.61 -24.31 -5.96
C PRO A 884 45.90 -23.76 -7.21
N ALA A 885 45.72 -24.60 -8.22
CA ALA A 885 45.04 -24.22 -9.46
C ALA A 885 43.58 -23.85 -9.16
N THR A 886 43.26 -22.55 -9.17
CA THR A 886 41.88 -22.06 -9.12
C THR A 886 41.33 -22.03 -10.55
N SER A 887 40.39 -22.91 -10.86
CA SER A 887 39.62 -22.87 -12.10
C SER A 887 38.65 -21.70 -12.04
N LEU A 888 38.98 -20.59 -12.69
CA LEU A 888 38.11 -19.42 -12.78
C LEU A 888 37.21 -19.56 -14.02
N HIS A 889 35.89 -19.48 -13.85
CA HIS A 889 34.98 -19.45 -14.99
C HIS A 889 34.93 -18.04 -15.57
N THR A 890 35.03 -17.91 -16.89
CA THR A 890 34.93 -16.64 -17.60
C THR A 890 33.81 -16.68 -18.63
N VAL A 891 33.12 -15.55 -18.80
CA VAL A 891 32.09 -15.39 -19.83
C VAL A 891 32.78 -15.22 -21.17
N THR A 892 32.43 -16.07 -22.12
CA THR A 892 32.94 -16.06 -23.49
C THR A 892 31.79 -15.94 -24.48
N GLU A 893 31.96 -15.12 -25.50
CA GLU A 893 31.05 -15.06 -26.64
C GLU A 893 31.42 -16.13 -27.68
N ILE A 894 30.44 -16.93 -28.08
CA ILE A 894 30.56 -17.93 -29.14
C ILE A 894 29.51 -17.69 -30.23
N ASP A 895 29.73 -18.29 -31.40
CA ASP A 895 28.66 -18.43 -32.40
C ASP A 895 27.60 -19.42 -31.91
N ARG A 896 26.34 -19.00 -31.82
CA ARG A 896 25.23 -19.85 -31.36
C ARG A 896 25.09 -21.10 -32.23
N GLN A 897 25.38 -21.00 -33.53
CA GLN A 897 25.29 -22.13 -34.45
C GLN A 897 26.27 -23.26 -34.11
N SER A 898 27.38 -22.96 -33.41
CA SER A 898 28.32 -23.99 -32.97
C SER A 898 27.69 -25.00 -32.00
N LEU A 899 26.61 -24.61 -31.31
CA LEU A 899 25.84 -25.46 -30.40
C LEU A 899 24.50 -25.91 -30.98
N ALA A 900 24.23 -25.71 -32.28
CA ALA A 900 22.95 -26.07 -32.90
C ALA A 900 22.62 -27.57 -32.76
N HIS A 901 23.65 -28.43 -32.68
CA HIS A 901 23.48 -29.87 -32.45
C HIS A 901 22.89 -30.22 -31.07
N LEU A 902 22.94 -29.29 -30.10
CA LEU A 902 22.33 -29.45 -28.78
C LEU A 902 20.91 -28.88 -28.71
N ILE A 903 20.39 -28.24 -29.76
CA ILE A 903 19.09 -27.54 -29.73
C ILE A 903 18.17 -28.10 -30.81
N ASP A 904 17.07 -28.71 -30.38
CA ASP A 904 15.97 -29.13 -31.23
C ASP A 904 14.62 -28.65 -30.66
N VAL A 905 14.44 -27.33 -30.67
CA VAL A 905 13.26 -26.62 -30.15
C VAL A 905 12.53 -25.94 -31.29
N LYS A 906 11.35 -26.46 -31.66
CA LYS A 906 10.60 -26.03 -32.85
C LYS A 906 9.09 -26.02 -32.62
N PHE A 907 8.38 -25.18 -33.35
CA PHE A 907 6.92 -25.27 -33.41
C PHE A 907 6.48 -26.47 -34.25
N SER A 908 5.42 -27.15 -33.81
CA SER A 908 4.71 -28.17 -34.59
C SER A 908 3.35 -27.71 -35.10
N HIS A 909 2.85 -26.58 -34.58
CA HIS A 909 1.58 -26.00 -34.99
C HIS A 909 1.56 -24.48 -34.76
N ILE A 910 0.96 -23.73 -35.68
CA ILE A 910 0.73 -22.29 -35.56
C ILE A 910 -0.79 -22.05 -35.45
N GLY A 911 -1.23 -21.39 -34.39
CA GLY A 911 -2.62 -21.03 -34.12
C GLY A 911 -2.76 -19.91 -33.08
N GLN A 912 -3.99 -19.60 -32.67
CA GLN A 912 -4.31 -18.45 -31.81
C GLN A 912 -3.80 -17.11 -32.39
N CYS A 913 -4.10 -16.86 -33.65
CA CYS A 913 -3.67 -15.65 -34.35
C CYS A 913 -4.71 -15.26 -35.40
N ASP A 914 -4.73 -13.97 -35.74
CA ASP A 914 -5.39 -13.52 -36.97
C ASP A 914 -4.69 -14.16 -38.19
N PRO A 915 -5.40 -14.36 -39.33
CA PRO A 915 -4.87 -15.06 -40.49
C PRO A 915 -3.50 -14.56 -40.99
N ASP A 916 -3.30 -13.24 -41.03
CA ASP A 916 -2.05 -12.64 -41.50
C ASP A 916 -0.88 -12.92 -40.55
N ASP A 917 -1.11 -12.86 -39.25
CA ASP A 917 -0.10 -13.19 -38.24
C ASP A 917 0.22 -14.69 -38.23
N CYS A 918 -0.78 -15.54 -38.47
CA CYS A 918 -0.54 -16.98 -38.64
C CYS A 918 0.30 -17.25 -39.90
N ALA A 919 0.02 -16.58 -41.02
CA ALA A 919 0.80 -16.71 -42.25
C ALA A 919 2.26 -16.23 -42.04
N ALA A 920 2.43 -15.06 -41.43
CA ALA A 920 3.75 -14.51 -41.13
C ALA A 920 4.59 -15.41 -40.19
N GLN A 921 3.95 -16.04 -39.20
CA GLN A 921 4.65 -17.00 -38.32
C GLN A 921 5.05 -18.28 -39.07
N LYS A 922 4.22 -18.79 -39.98
CA LYS A 922 4.56 -19.96 -40.81
C LYS A 922 5.71 -19.68 -41.76
N GLU A 923 5.83 -18.45 -42.25
CA GLU A 923 6.95 -18.01 -43.08
C GLU A 923 8.23 -17.83 -42.26
N PHE A 924 8.13 -17.25 -41.06
CA PHE A 924 9.28 -16.93 -40.22
C PHE A 924 9.87 -18.16 -39.51
N PHE A 925 9.04 -19.05 -38.97
CA PHE A 925 9.47 -20.21 -38.20
C PHE A 925 9.54 -21.47 -39.06
N HIS A 926 10.56 -22.29 -38.83
CA HIS A 926 10.57 -23.66 -39.33
C HIS A 926 9.59 -24.53 -38.53
N VAL A 927 8.37 -24.66 -39.05
CA VAL A 927 7.31 -25.49 -38.45
C VAL A 927 7.52 -26.94 -38.88
N THR A 928 7.62 -27.83 -37.90
CA THR A 928 7.77 -29.27 -38.11
C THR A 928 6.42 -29.99 -38.06
N GLU A 929 6.36 -31.22 -38.54
CA GLU A 929 5.17 -32.05 -38.40
C GLU A 929 4.85 -32.33 -36.92
N ARG A 930 3.58 -32.61 -36.65
CA ARG A 930 3.16 -33.05 -35.32
C ARG A 930 3.69 -34.44 -35.07
N VAL A 931 4.50 -34.56 -34.03
CA VAL A 931 5.10 -35.80 -33.56
C VAL A 931 4.30 -36.40 -32.40
N ASP A 932 4.55 -37.67 -32.09
CA ASP A 932 4.01 -38.28 -30.89
C ASP A 932 4.58 -37.58 -29.65
N GLY A 933 3.75 -37.41 -28.62
CA GLY A 933 4.22 -36.89 -27.34
C GLY A 933 5.28 -37.80 -26.70
N GLN A 934 5.26 -39.11 -27.00
CA GLN A 934 6.24 -40.06 -26.50
C GLN A 934 7.65 -39.84 -27.09
N ASP A 935 7.77 -39.20 -28.26
CA ASP A 935 9.07 -38.96 -28.91
C ASP A 935 9.99 -38.07 -28.05
N ALA A 936 9.40 -37.25 -27.18
CA ALA A 936 10.15 -36.39 -26.26
C ALA A 936 11.14 -37.20 -25.41
N TRP A 937 10.77 -38.41 -24.97
CA TRP A 937 11.57 -39.19 -24.03
C TRP A 937 12.89 -39.68 -24.66
N TYR A 938 13.04 -39.68 -25.98
CA TYR A 938 14.32 -40.01 -26.63
C TYR A 938 15.40 -38.94 -26.46
N HIS A 939 15.09 -37.79 -25.86
CA HIS A 939 16.03 -36.68 -25.67
C HIS A 939 16.42 -36.52 -24.20
N LYS A 940 17.70 -36.20 -23.95
CA LYS A 940 18.22 -36.00 -22.59
C LYS A 940 17.68 -34.76 -21.90
N HIS A 941 17.39 -33.70 -22.64
CA HIS A 941 17.00 -32.40 -22.08
C HIS A 941 15.63 -32.02 -22.61
N LEU A 942 14.64 -31.82 -21.73
CA LEU A 942 13.26 -31.51 -22.12
C LEU A 942 12.85 -30.14 -21.60
N LEU A 943 12.29 -29.32 -22.48
CA LEU A 943 11.87 -27.97 -22.13
C LEU A 943 10.35 -27.91 -21.90
N ASP A 944 9.94 -27.61 -20.67
CA ASP A 944 8.56 -27.29 -20.30
C ASP A 944 8.36 -25.77 -20.30
N MET A 945 7.29 -25.30 -20.95
CA MET A 945 6.96 -23.88 -21.09
C MET A 945 5.48 -23.65 -20.92
N ASP A 946 5.12 -22.60 -20.18
CA ASP A 946 3.75 -22.11 -20.10
C ASP A 946 3.13 -21.92 -21.50
N GLY A 947 1.82 -22.17 -21.59
CA GLY A 947 0.98 -21.86 -22.73
C GLY A 947 0.04 -20.72 -22.38
N ASN A 948 -1.26 -20.90 -22.61
CA ASN A 948 -2.27 -19.95 -22.11
C ASN A 948 -2.20 -19.79 -20.58
N ALA A 949 -1.86 -20.90 -19.91
CA ALA A 949 -1.54 -21.00 -18.50
C ALA A 949 -0.39 -22.02 -18.30
N PHE A 950 -0.40 -22.77 -17.19
CA PHE A 950 0.58 -23.85 -16.96
C PHE A 950 0.63 -24.89 -18.10
N SER A 951 1.75 -25.60 -18.22
CA SER A 951 1.92 -26.70 -19.18
C SER A 951 1.53 -28.03 -18.58
N GLY A 952 0.45 -28.64 -19.10
CA GLY A 952 0.00 -29.97 -18.67
C GLY A 952 0.92 -31.14 -19.02
N ARG A 953 2.11 -30.91 -19.62
CA ARG A 953 3.11 -31.95 -19.94
C ARG A 953 4.12 -32.17 -18.83
N PHE A 954 4.18 -31.27 -17.84
CA PHE A 954 5.26 -31.22 -16.88
C PHE A 954 5.44 -32.53 -16.10
N TYR A 955 4.36 -33.20 -15.71
CA TYR A 955 4.46 -34.45 -14.92
C TYR A 955 5.08 -35.58 -15.74
N SER A 956 4.65 -35.76 -16.99
CA SER A 956 5.24 -36.73 -17.91
C SER A 956 6.72 -36.44 -18.16
N PHE A 957 7.12 -35.17 -18.17
CA PHE A 957 8.53 -34.76 -18.35
C PHE A 957 9.38 -35.14 -17.13
N LEU A 958 8.88 -34.90 -15.91
CA LEU A 958 9.56 -35.33 -14.68
C LEU A 958 9.66 -36.85 -14.58
N LYS A 959 8.65 -37.57 -15.10
CA LYS A 959 8.63 -39.03 -15.12
C LYS A 959 9.56 -39.61 -16.17
N SER A 960 9.72 -38.95 -17.31
CA SER A 960 10.70 -39.35 -18.31
C SER A 960 12.10 -39.29 -17.72
N LYS A 961 12.95 -40.28 -18.01
CA LYS A 961 14.32 -40.41 -17.49
C LYS A 961 15.26 -39.31 -18.04
N SER A 962 14.78 -38.09 -18.21
CA SER A 962 15.39 -36.94 -18.87
C SER A 962 15.45 -35.73 -17.94
N LEU A 963 16.40 -34.83 -18.19
CA LEU A 963 16.54 -33.59 -17.45
C LEU A 963 15.49 -32.57 -17.91
N THR A 964 14.56 -32.23 -17.02
CA THR A 964 13.50 -31.25 -17.33
C THR A 964 13.95 -29.83 -16.99
N TYR A 965 13.78 -28.92 -17.96
CA TYR A 965 13.93 -27.48 -17.82
C TYR A 965 12.54 -26.86 -17.78
N LYS A 966 12.24 -25.99 -16.80
CA LYS A 966 10.93 -25.36 -16.67
C LYS A 966 11.04 -23.84 -16.79
N MET A 967 10.34 -23.28 -17.77
CA MET A 967 10.15 -21.85 -17.96
C MET A 967 8.68 -21.52 -17.70
N ALA A 968 8.37 -21.11 -16.46
CA ALA A 968 7.00 -20.88 -16.03
C ALA A 968 6.86 -19.67 -15.10
N VAL A 969 5.86 -18.84 -15.39
CA VAL A 969 5.36 -17.74 -14.54
C VAL A 969 4.09 -18.19 -13.80
N PHE A 970 3.29 -19.07 -14.39
CA PHE A 970 2.12 -19.62 -13.74
C PHE A 970 2.54 -20.51 -12.56
N ARG A 971 1.91 -20.27 -11.41
CA ARG A 971 2.11 -21.05 -10.19
C ARG A 971 1.08 -22.16 -10.11
N GLU A 972 1.54 -23.33 -9.70
CA GLU A 972 0.75 -24.56 -9.54
C GLU A 972 0.80 -25.03 -8.07
N TRP A 973 -0.08 -25.96 -7.68
CA TRP A 973 -0.26 -26.43 -6.30
C TRP A 973 0.99 -27.07 -5.66
N HIS A 974 1.83 -27.70 -6.48
CA HIS A 974 2.98 -28.52 -6.06
C HIS A 974 4.29 -27.72 -5.90
N ALA A 975 4.22 -26.38 -5.87
CA ALA A 975 5.39 -25.50 -5.73
C ALA A 975 6.23 -25.81 -4.47
N GLU A 976 5.57 -26.25 -3.39
CA GLU A 976 6.23 -26.62 -2.14
C GLU A 976 6.78 -28.06 -2.14
N TRP A 977 6.40 -28.88 -3.11
CA TRP A 977 6.74 -30.31 -3.15
C TRP A 977 7.81 -30.61 -4.20
N LEU A 978 7.91 -29.78 -5.24
CA LEU A 978 8.99 -29.83 -6.21
C LEU A 978 9.97 -28.68 -5.99
N ARG A 979 11.24 -29.03 -5.77
CA ARG A 979 12.33 -28.05 -5.62
C ARG A 979 13.07 -27.80 -6.95
N PRO A 980 13.21 -26.54 -7.41
CA PRO A 980 14.10 -26.19 -8.51
C PRO A 980 15.55 -26.56 -8.16
N TRP A 981 16.36 -26.86 -9.17
CA TRP A 981 17.74 -27.37 -9.07
C TRP A 981 17.88 -28.76 -8.43
N VAL A 982 16.81 -29.30 -7.82
CA VAL A 982 16.75 -30.67 -7.31
C VAL A 982 16.02 -31.59 -8.29
N HIS A 983 14.81 -31.21 -8.71
CA HIS A 983 13.95 -32.06 -9.56
C HIS A 983 13.84 -31.57 -11.00
N TYR A 984 14.12 -30.28 -11.23
CA TYR A 984 14.10 -29.66 -12.56
C TYR A 984 14.98 -28.41 -12.57
N ILE A 985 15.35 -27.93 -13.76
CA ILE A 985 16.17 -26.74 -13.95
C ILE A 985 15.25 -25.54 -14.25
N PRO A 986 15.21 -24.48 -13.43
CA PRO A 986 14.44 -23.29 -13.75
C PRO A 986 15.13 -22.50 -14.88
N LEU A 987 14.34 -22.01 -15.83
CA LEU A 987 14.80 -21.11 -16.90
C LEU A 987 14.08 -19.76 -16.87
N SER A 988 14.85 -18.70 -17.04
CA SER A 988 14.36 -17.34 -17.20
C SER A 988 13.67 -17.15 -18.55
N LEU A 989 12.71 -16.22 -18.63
CA LEU A 989 12.04 -15.90 -19.90
C LEU A 989 12.98 -15.24 -20.93
N ARG A 990 14.11 -14.69 -20.47
CA ARG A 990 15.16 -14.17 -21.36
C ARG A 990 16.00 -15.30 -21.95
N ALA A 991 16.19 -16.39 -21.21
CA ALA A 991 17.07 -17.51 -21.55
C ALA A 991 18.49 -17.06 -21.92
N ASP A 992 19.05 -16.13 -21.14
CA ASP A 992 20.46 -15.72 -21.25
C ASP A 992 21.37 -16.89 -20.82
N GLU A 993 20.99 -17.59 -19.76
CA GLU A 993 21.62 -18.79 -19.22
C GLU A 993 21.30 -20.08 -20.01
N GLY A 994 20.30 -20.06 -20.89
CA GLY A 994 19.73 -21.28 -21.45
C GLY A 994 20.73 -22.17 -22.21
N LEU A 995 21.54 -21.56 -23.09
CA LEU A 995 22.54 -22.31 -23.86
C LEU A 995 23.72 -22.77 -23.01
N ASP A 996 24.13 -21.94 -22.05
CA ASP A 996 25.18 -22.28 -21.12
C ASP A 996 24.80 -23.51 -20.30
N LEU A 997 23.60 -23.51 -19.70
CA LEU A 997 23.09 -24.64 -18.93
C LEU A 997 22.98 -25.90 -19.79
N VAL A 998 22.40 -25.81 -20.99
CA VAL A 998 22.29 -26.98 -21.88
C VAL A 998 23.67 -27.53 -22.21
N ARG A 999 24.63 -26.69 -22.59
CA ARG A 999 26.01 -27.13 -22.87
C ARG A 999 26.66 -27.77 -21.65
N TRP A 1000 26.57 -27.13 -20.47
CA TRP A 1000 27.19 -27.62 -19.25
C TRP A 1000 26.63 -28.98 -18.84
N PHE A 1001 25.29 -29.13 -18.83
CA PHE A 1001 24.62 -30.39 -18.55
C PHE A 1001 24.82 -31.45 -19.66
N ALA A 1002 25.07 -31.05 -20.90
CA ALA A 1002 25.36 -31.96 -22.02
C ALA A 1002 26.79 -32.55 -21.96
N GLY A 1003 27.71 -31.89 -21.25
CA GLY A 1003 29.10 -32.28 -21.10
C GLY A 1003 30.03 -31.93 -22.27
N GLU A 1004 31.34 -31.85 -22.00
CA GLU A 1004 32.34 -31.33 -22.96
C GLU A 1004 32.97 -32.40 -23.88
N GLN A 1005 32.72 -33.69 -23.65
CA GLN A 1005 33.33 -34.75 -24.46
C GLN A 1005 32.56 -35.04 -25.76
N ARG A 1006 33.31 -35.09 -26.87
CA ARG A 1006 32.83 -35.56 -28.18
C ARG A 1006 32.67 -37.08 -28.19
N GLY A 1007 31.49 -37.54 -27.81
CA GLY A 1007 30.98 -38.89 -28.05
C GLY A 1007 29.53 -38.82 -28.56
N LYS A 1008 29.10 -39.79 -29.37
CA LYS A 1008 27.69 -39.86 -29.83
C LYS A 1008 26.80 -40.13 -28.60
N GLY A 1009 26.13 -39.11 -28.07
CA GLY A 1009 25.15 -39.24 -26.99
C GLY A 1009 25.46 -38.53 -25.67
N GLY A 1010 26.62 -37.89 -25.50
CA GLY A 1010 26.90 -37.08 -24.30
C GLY A 1010 26.94 -37.85 -22.99
N ASN A 1011 27.45 -39.07 -22.98
CA ASN A 1011 27.58 -39.93 -21.79
C ASN A 1011 28.93 -39.75 -21.10
N GLY A 1012 29.42 -38.51 -20.98
CA GLY A 1012 30.73 -38.22 -20.39
C GLY A 1012 30.67 -38.13 -18.87
N ASP A 1013 31.84 -38.09 -18.22
CA ASP A 1013 31.94 -37.97 -16.75
C ASP A 1013 32.18 -36.52 -16.29
N SER A 1014 31.79 -35.53 -17.10
CA SER A 1014 31.89 -34.13 -16.68
C SER A 1014 30.89 -33.86 -15.55
N GLU A 1015 31.24 -32.93 -14.66
CA GLU A 1015 30.40 -32.56 -13.51
C GLU A 1015 28.95 -32.28 -13.92
N GLY A 1016 28.75 -31.44 -14.95
CA GLY A 1016 27.42 -31.09 -15.43
C GLY A 1016 26.62 -32.29 -15.97
N GLU A 1017 27.26 -33.22 -16.69
CA GLU A 1017 26.58 -34.42 -17.22
C GLU A 1017 26.14 -35.33 -16.07
N THR A 1018 27.05 -35.56 -15.12
CA THR A 1018 26.76 -36.36 -13.92
C THR A 1018 25.58 -35.76 -13.16
N LYS A 1019 25.57 -34.43 -12.97
CA LYS A 1019 24.45 -33.72 -12.34
C LYS A 1019 23.15 -33.80 -13.15
N ALA A 1020 23.22 -33.75 -14.47
CA ALA A 1020 22.05 -33.93 -15.34
C ALA A 1020 21.39 -35.29 -15.11
N ARG A 1021 22.21 -36.36 -15.12
CA ARG A 1021 21.79 -37.75 -14.91
C ARG A 1021 21.21 -37.95 -13.51
N GLU A 1022 21.86 -37.39 -12.48
CA GLU A 1022 21.40 -37.45 -11.09
C GLU A 1022 20.03 -36.78 -10.93
N ILE A 1023 19.85 -35.57 -11.48
CA ILE A 1023 18.60 -34.83 -11.41
C ILE A 1023 17.49 -35.56 -12.17
N ALA A 1024 17.77 -36.05 -13.38
CA ALA A 1024 16.79 -36.80 -14.19
C ALA A 1024 16.27 -38.03 -13.42
N ARG A 1025 17.18 -38.87 -12.91
CA ARG A 1025 16.81 -40.05 -12.10
C ARG A 1025 16.00 -39.66 -10.85
N ARG A 1026 16.48 -38.66 -10.10
CA ARG A 1026 15.80 -38.17 -8.90
C ARG A 1026 14.42 -37.60 -9.22
N SER A 1027 14.26 -36.94 -10.36
CA SER A 1027 12.98 -36.38 -10.81
C SER A 1027 11.96 -37.49 -11.00
N THR A 1028 12.32 -38.56 -11.72
CA THR A 1028 11.47 -39.74 -11.93
C THR A 1028 11.08 -40.38 -10.60
N GLU A 1029 12.07 -40.66 -9.75
CA GLU A 1029 11.85 -41.29 -8.44
C GLU A 1029 10.97 -40.43 -7.51
N TRP A 1030 11.14 -39.11 -7.55
CA TRP A 1030 10.37 -38.20 -6.71
C TRP A 1030 8.94 -38.01 -7.24
N HIS A 1031 8.77 -37.89 -8.57
CA HIS A 1031 7.47 -37.85 -9.22
C HIS A 1031 6.59 -39.01 -8.74
N ASP A 1032 7.11 -40.24 -8.80
CA ASP A 1032 6.36 -41.45 -8.43
C ASP A 1032 6.05 -41.55 -6.93
N ARG A 1033 6.64 -40.67 -6.11
CA ARG A 1033 6.42 -40.61 -4.66
C ARG A 1033 5.50 -39.49 -4.20
N VAL A 1034 5.46 -38.36 -4.90
CA VAL A 1034 4.74 -37.15 -4.42
C VAL A 1034 3.76 -36.52 -5.41
N LEU A 1035 3.69 -37.01 -6.65
CA LEU A 1035 2.78 -36.50 -7.68
C LEU A 1035 1.74 -37.55 -8.12
N ARG A 1036 1.51 -38.58 -7.31
CA ARG A 1036 0.50 -39.61 -7.58
C ARG A 1036 -0.89 -38.99 -7.46
N ASN A 1037 -1.90 -39.64 -8.04
CA ASN A 1037 -3.29 -39.22 -7.88
C ASN A 1037 -3.69 -39.08 -6.41
N VAL A 1038 -3.24 -39.99 -5.55
CA VAL A 1038 -3.51 -39.93 -4.12
C VAL A 1038 -2.83 -38.75 -3.42
N ASP A 1039 -1.69 -38.29 -3.91
CA ASP A 1039 -1.01 -37.11 -3.37
C ASP A 1039 -1.80 -35.83 -3.67
N MET A 1040 -2.34 -35.72 -4.88
CA MET A 1040 -3.27 -34.66 -5.28
C MET A 1040 -4.54 -34.70 -4.42
N GLU A 1041 -5.11 -35.88 -4.18
CA GLU A 1041 -6.29 -36.06 -3.32
C GLU A 1041 -6.01 -35.64 -1.88
N VAL A 1042 -4.85 -36.02 -1.30
CA VAL A 1042 -4.45 -35.60 0.05
C VAL A 1042 -4.31 -34.09 0.14
N TRP A 1043 -3.76 -33.46 -0.91
CA TRP A 1043 -3.58 -32.02 -0.94
C TRP A 1043 -4.91 -31.27 -1.07
N LEU A 1044 -5.80 -31.75 -1.95
CA LEU A 1044 -7.15 -31.21 -2.09
C LEU A 1044 -7.97 -31.41 -0.81
N PHE A 1045 -7.84 -32.54 -0.13
CA PHE A 1045 -8.50 -32.78 1.16
C PHE A 1045 -8.06 -31.74 2.18
N ARG A 1046 -6.75 -31.48 2.30
CA ARG A 1046 -6.25 -30.45 3.20
C ARG A 1046 -6.82 -29.08 2.86
N LEU A 1047 -6.76 -28.68 1.58
CA LEU A 1047 -7.29 -27.42 1.09
C LEU A 1047 -8.77 -27.25 1.46
N LEU A 1048 -9.59 -28.28 1.24
CA LEU A 1048 -11.03 -28.18 1.47
C LEU A 1048 -11.39 -28.16 2.96
N LEU A 1049 -10.61 -28.79 3.85
CA LEU A 1049 -10.78 -28.60 5.30
C LEU A 1049 -10.48 -27.17 5.75
N GLU A 1050 -9.41 -26.56 5.23
CA GLU A 1050 -9.08 -25.17 5.53
C GLU A 1050 -10.12 -24.20 4.95
N TYR A 1051 -10.54 -24.41 3.70
CA TYR A 1051 -11.58 -23.62 3.05
C TYR A 1051 -12.92 -23.75 3.77
N ALA A 1052 -13.32 -24.97 4.15
CA ALA A 1052 -14.52 -25.25 4.93
C ALA A 1052 -14.55 -24.41 6.20
N ARG A 1053 -13.43 -24.36 6.92
CA ARG A 1053 -13.32 -23.52 8.11
C ARG A 1053 -13.47 -22.04 7.78
N VAL A 1054 -12.84 -21.54 6.72
CA VAL A 1054 -12.94 -20.12 6.32
C VAL A 1054 -14.39 -19.68 6.07
N VAL A 1055 -15.20 -20.58 5.51
CA VAL A 1055 -16.62 -20.34 5.18
C VAL A 1055 -17.61 -20.85 6.24
N ASP A 1056 -17.14 -21.32 7.39
CA ASP A 1056 -17.98 -21.71 8.53
C ASP A 1056 -18.36 -20.47 9.38
N ASP A 1057 -19.62 -20.38 9.80
CA ASP A 1057 -20.11 -19.26 10.64
C ASP A 1057 -19.43 -19.22 12.02
N ALA A 1058 -18.99 -20.38 12.53
CA ALA A 1058 -18.28 -20.56 13.79
C ALA A 1058 -16.76 -20.72 13.59
N ARG A 1059 -16.18 -20.22 12.49
CA ARG A 1059 -14.75 -20.42 12.14
C ARG A 1059 -13.72 -20.04 13.21
N GLU A 1060 -14.05 -19.09 14.08
CA GLU A 1060 -13.22 -18.65 15.22
C GLU A 1060 -13.37 -19.58 16.45
N GLU A 1061 -14.38 -20.44 16.46
CA GLU A 1061 -14.75 -21.33 17.58
C GLU A 1061 -14.42 -22.81 17.34
N ILE A 1062 -14.13 -23.19 16.09
CA ILE A 1062 -13.85 -24.58 15.69
C ILE A 1062 -12.36 -24.84 15.43
N GLY A 1063 -11.94 -26.09 15.61
CA GLY A 1063 -10.56 -26.53 15.41
C GLY A 1063 -10.25 -27.86 16.10
N TYR A 1064 -9.14 -28.49 15.70
CA TYR A 1064 -8.65 -29.75 16.24
C TYR A 1064 -7.52 -29.52 17.25
N LEU A 1065 -7.70 -29.98 18.49
CA LEU A 1065 -6.70 -29.74 19.55
C LEU A 1065 -5.49 -30.70 19.52
N GLY A 1066 -5.57 -31.79 18.77
CA GLY A 1066 -4.60 -32.87 18.85
C GLY A 1066 -5.13 -34.08 19.63
N PRO A 1067 -4.38 -35.19 19.58
CA PRO A 1067 -4.72 -36.43 20.28
C PRO A 1067 -4.54 -36.35 21.80
#